data_AF-A0A661MTT9-F1
#
_entry.id   AF-A0A661MTT9-F1
#
_cell.length_a   1.000
_cell.length_b   1.000
_cell.length_c   1.000
_cell.angle_alpha   90.00
_cell.angle_beta   90.00
_cell.angle_gamma   90.00
#
_symmetry.space_group_name_H-M   'P 1'
#
loop_
_entity.id
_entity.type
_entity.pdbx_description
1 polymer ?
#
loop_
_entity_poly.entity_id
_entity_poly.type
_entity_poly.pdbx_seq_one_letter_code
_entity_poly.pdbx_strand_id
1 'polypeptide(L)'
;MAPVLLALTTLSALLALTACDLPVARHHENHALPLPAARVQQLNDGDAVVSYLRQRDADPSVCNPTASGPHVVFTDPRHFEDLVDGIGRGARPDKWADCMHEMLGKVQAPDAAVLLGRLLEQYVLRIAYANLEDDPAVMEQLEVIRRVYSERQPGRDATPARRRATLTALRELDEEALSPFRRKVRDAALLVLYLEEGMLPDGRRVNIESLDELVAVGAEDELLIYSRRIPDEALRTEAARRLVRLRIARSPFARVQSDPRAIETRVMALGRNPVALAANWPTRVDFDAARMPVRGISILQDVRSQRARLASWRGQRQNVSVVPALDLRPVLTFTVPGYSAVLRLCAAAEELRVEPCVDARELSIGLPFAHLEDDGHFRIAEEIEFAHVLSLARAGPGFRIPILLSGAPLVDAIWEVDYETTGPAVFAPGYGEAGPPISVVVDSSDPRFHLYAINAYGRDLQVVIEPDEMRQFAVVAAGGNGRPGDRGQDGNDGSNGTNGTNASCPNTQGTSGGSGSNGGPGGAGGPGGNGGPGGSIAAKLICGPSRCPELMAELRSTLHAPGGSRGPGGAGGSGGRGGSGGSGGSSTTCTDADGQSHSVSGGSAGSDGSDGPRGAHGPDGLPGPNGRVILEVQPPENT
;
A
#
# COMPACT_ATOMS: atom_id res chain seq x y z
N MET A 1 -14.90 -36.59 37.18
CA MET A 1 -14.73 -36.95 35.75
C MET A 1 -16.11 -36.92 35.09
N ALA A 2 -16.55 -35.76 34.61
CA ALA A 2 -17.74 -35.50 33.76
C ALA A 2 -18.14 -34.00 33.74
N PRO A 3 -17.22 -33.05 33.42
CA PRO A 3 -17.69 -31.80 32.81
C PRO A 3 -16.92 -31.38 31.54
N VAL A 4 -15.90 -32.14 31.11
CA VAL A 4 -15.09 -31.78 29.94
C VAL A 4 -15.74 -32.19 28.61
N LEU A 5 -16.74 -33.08 28.61
CA LEU A 5 -17.35 -33.58 27.38
C LEU A 5 -18.42 -32.66 26.76
N LEU A 6 -19.07 -31.78 27.53
CA LEU A 6 -20.15 -30.92 26.98
C LEU A 6 -19.63 -29.66 26.25
N ALA A 7 -18.42 -29.19 26.57
CA ALA A 7 -17.81 -28.04 25.88
C ALA A 7 -17.28 -28.40 24.48
N LEU A 8 -17.03 -29.70 24.21
CA LEU A 8 -16.61 -30.18 22.89
C LEU A 8 -17.78 -30.40 21.92
N THR A 9 -19.00 -30.61 22.43
CA THR A 9 -20.16 -30.89 21.58
C THR A 9 -20.80 -29.64 20.96
N THR A 10 -20.72 -28.48 21.63
CA THR A 10 -21.22 -27.20 21.08
C THR A 10 -20.28 -26.61 20.02
N LEU A 11 -18.96 -26.81 20.15
CA LEU A 11 -18.01 -26.45 19.10
C LEU A 11 -18.16 -27.35 17.86
N SER A 12 -18.53 -28.61 18.05
CA SER A 12 -18.68 -29.60 16.98
C SER A 12 -19.89 -29.34 16.07
N ALA A 13 -20.96 -28.72 16.57
CA ALA A 13 -22.11 -28.36 15.75
C ALA A 13 -21.83 -27.15 14.83
N LEU A 14 -20.97 -26.22 15.26
CA LEU A 14 -20.49 -25.11 14.42
C LEU A 14 -19.50 -25.60 13.34
N LEU A 15 -18.68 -26.61 13.66
CA LEU A 15 -17.73 -27.23 12.73
C LEU A 15 -18.40 -28.16 11.71
N ALA A 16 -19.48 -28.87 12.08
CA ALA A 16 -20.12 -29.86 11.20
C ALA A 16 -20.85 -29.26 9.98
N LEU A 17 -21.21 -27.97 10.00
CA LEU A 17 -21.77 -27.26 8.83
C LEU A 17 -20.69 -26.65 7.91
N THR A 18 -19.41 -26.82 8.24
CA THR A 18 -18.26 -26.34 7.44
C THR A 18 -17.42 -27.46 6.82
N ALA A 19 -17.81 -28.73 7.00
CA ALA A 19 -16.95 -29.88 6.75
C ALA A 19 -16.82 -30.34 5.28
N CYS A 20 -17.40 -29.64 4.30
CA CYS A 20 -17.21 -29.96 2.87
C CYS A 20 -16.28 -29.02 2.09
N ASP A 21 -15.77 -27.95 2.71
CA ASP A 21 -14.73 -27.09 2.13
C ASP A 21 -13.84 -26.61 3.27
N LEU A 22 -12.88 -27.44 3.72
CA LEU A 22 -11.84 -26.96 4.62
C LEU A 22 -11.04 -25.90 3.85
N PRO A 23 -11.09 -24.60 4.23
CA PRO A 23 -10.34 -23.58 3.53
C PRO A 23 -8.86 -23.91 3.68
N VAL A 24 -8.18 -24.11 2.56
CA VAL A 24 -6.72 -24.05 2.48
C VAL A 24 -6.28 -22.86 3.33
N ALA A 25 -5.32 -23.06 4.24
CA ALA A 25 -4.80 -22.00 5.09
C ALA A 25 -4.50 -20.77 4.21
N ARG A 26 -5.28 -19.70 4.39
CA ARG A 26 -5.24 -18.52 3.52
C ARG A 26 -3.86 -17.88 3.68
N HIS A 27 -3.08 -17.84 2.60
CA HIS A 27 -1.81 -17.15 2.61
C HIS A 27 -2.08 -15.67 2.39
N HIS A 28 -1.94 -14.87 3.44
CA HIS A 28 -2.08 -13.42 3.37
C HIS A 28 -0.76 -12.77 2.98
N GLU A 29 -0.80 -11.79 2.10
CA GLU A 29 0.38 -11.01 1.71
C GLU A 29 0.50 -9.74 2.57
N ASN A 30 1.70 -9.46 3.07
CA ASN A 30 2.01 -8.20 3.76
C ASN A 30 2.87 -7.34 2.83
N HIS A 31 2.36 -6.18 2.42
CA HIS A 31 3.10 -5.28 1.56
C HIS A 31 4.09 -4.41 2.35
N ALA A 32 5.18 -4.00 1.69
CA ALA A 32 6.16 -3.09 2.27
C ALA A 32 5.55 -1.71 2.53
N LEU A 33 5.89 -1.12 3.67
CA LEU A 33 5.42 0.20 4.12
C LEU A 33 6.55 1.25 4.02
N PRO A 34 6.26 2.54 3.81
CA PRO A 34 4.93 3.11 3.63
C PRO A 34 4.34 2.81 2.24
N LEU A 35 3.10 2.32 2.23
CA LEU A 35 2.35 1.94 1.03
C LEU A 35 1.40 3.09 0.65
N PRO A 36 1.59 3.78 -0.49
CA PRO A 36 0.71 4.87 -0.89
C PRO A 36 -0.65 4.38 -1.42
N ALA A 37 -1.71 5.16 -1.27
CA ALA A 37 -3.07 4.85 -1.73
C ALA A 37 -3.12 4.56 -3.24
N ALA A 38 -2.32 5.28 -4.05
CA ALA A 38 -2.19 5.02 -5.49
C ALA A 38 -1.67 3.61 -5.79
N ARG A 39 -0.78 3.07 -4.94
CA ARG A 39 -0.29 1.69 -5.08
C ARG A 39 -1.35 0.67 -4.65
N VAL A 40 -2.13 0.99 -3.62
CA VAL A 40 -3.28 0.15 -3.20
C VAL A 40 -4.29 0.02 -4.35
N GLN A 41 -4.63 1.13 -5.02
CA GLN A 41 -5.50 1.11 -6.21
C GLN A 41 -4.93 0.26 -7.35
N GLN A 42 -3.60 0.27 -7.57
CA GLN A 42 -2.97 -0.55 -8.60
C GLN A 42 -3.02 -2.06 -8.28
N LEU A 43 -2.88 -2.42 -7.01
CA LEU A 43 -2.97 -3.81 -6.55
C LEU A 43 -4.43 -4.30 -6.55
N ASN A 44 -5.34 -3.44 -6.09
CA ASN A 44 -6.79 -3.62 -6.10
C ASN A 44 -7.28 -4.90 -5.40
N ASP A 45 -6.64 -5.27 -4.29
CA ASP A 45 -7.00 -6.44 -3.49
C ASP A 45 -7.19 -6.10 -1.99
N GLY A 46 -7.79 -7.03 -1.24
CA GLY A 46 -8.09 -6.83 0.18
C GLY A 46 -6.85 -6.81 1.07
N ASP A 47 -5.78 -7.52 0.73
CA ASP A 47 -4.55 -7.57 1.51
C ASP A 47 -3.73 -6.28 1.40
N ALA A 48 -3.75 -5.63 0.23
CA ALA A 48 -3.23 -4.30 -0.02
C ALA A 48 -3.97 -3.25 0.81
N VAL A 49 -5.30 -3.29 0.85
CA VAL A 49 -6.10 -2.39 1.71
C VAL A 49 -5.79 -2.63 3.18
N VAL A 50 -5.74 -3.88 3.63
CA VAL A 50 -5.41 -4.18 5.03
C VAL A 50 -4.00 -3.72 5.38
N SER A 51 -3.00 -3.99 4.53
CA SER A 51 -1.63 -3.50 4.71
C SER A 51 -1.58 -1.98 4.79
N TYR A 52 -2.35 -1.29 3.94
CA TYR A 52 -2.47 0.16 3.95
C TYR A 52 -3.06 0.69 5.27
N LEU A 53 -4.16 0.11 5.76
CA LEU A 53 -4.85 0.51 6.99
C LEU A 53 -4.05 0.21 8.28
N ARG A 54 -2.93 -0.52 8.20
CA ARG A 54 -1.98 -0.67 9.32
C ARG A 54 -1.20 0.63 9.58
N GLN A 55 -1.07 1.47 8.55
CA GLN A 55 -0.34 2.73 8.63
C GLN A 55 -1.09 3.73 9.50
N ARG A 56 -0.34 4.50 10.30
CA ARG A 56 -0.89 5.51 11.23
C ARG A 56 -1.82 6.50 10.54
N ASP A 57 -1.40 6.98 9.39
CA ASP A 57 -2.04 8.08 8.68
C ASP A 57 -2.82 7.61 7.46
N ALA A 58 -3.15 6.31 7.38
CA ALA A 58 -3.97 5.77 6.30
C ALA A 58 -5.29 6.56 6.16
N ASP A 59 -5.63 6.88 4.92
CA ASP A 59 -6.88 7.51 4.53
C ASP A 59 -7.93 6.45 4.15
N PRO A 60 -8.99 6.25 4.97
CA PRO A 60 -9.98 5.20 4.74
C PRO A 60 -10.78 5.34 3.43
N SER A 61 -10.75 6.50 2.79
CA SER A 61 -11.42 6.74 1.50
C SER A 61 -10.87 5.94 0.32
N VAL A 62 -9.73 5.27 0.49
CA VAL A 62 -9.32 4.23 -0.48
C VAL A 62 -10.42 3.18 -0.67
N CYS A 63 -11.32 3.04 0.31
CA CYS A 63 -12.47 2.17 0.30
C CYS A 63 -13.75 2.81 -0.28
N ASN A 64 -13.69 4.07 -0.72
CA ASN A 64 -14.80 4.77 -1.36
C ASN A 64 -14.62 4.74 -2.88
N PRO A 65 -15.36 3.91 -3.63
CA PRO A 65 -15.24 3.80 -5.09
C PRO A 65 -15.71 5.05 -5.86
N THR A 66 -16.22 6.06 -5.15
CA THR A 66 -16.62 7.36 -5.73
C THR A 66 -15.73 8.50 -5.28
N ALA A 67 -14.67 8.23 -4.51
CA ALA A 67 -13.70 9.25 -4.13
C ALA A 67 -12.98 9.82 -5.35
N SER A 68 -12.66 11.11 -5.26
CA SER A 68 -11.84 11.81 -6.26
C SER A 68 -10.40 11.30 -6.31
N GLY A 69 -9.91 10.72 -5.21
CA GLY A 69 -8.57 10.14 -5.07
C GLY A 69 -8.49 8.65 -5.41
N PRO A 70 -7.30 8.03 -5.23
CA PRO A 70 -7.11 6.61 -5.44
C PRO A 70 -8.04 5.77 -4.56
N HIS A 71 -8.72 4.81 -5.18
CA HIS A 71 -9.65 3.92 -4.49
C HIS A 71 -9.63 2.54 -5.12
N VAL A 72 -10.03 1.54 -4.34
CA VAL A 72 -10.22 0.17 -4.82
C VAL A 72 -11.63 -0.04 -5.34
N VAL A 73 -11.75 -0.95 -6.31
CA VAL A 73 -13.01 -1.48 -6.82
C VAL A 73 -12.88 -2.99 -6.85
N PHE A 74 -13.30 -3.65 -5.78
CA PHE A 74 -13.24 -5.11 -5.69
C PHE A 74 -14.27 -5.75 -6.62
N THR A 75 -13.82 -6.74 -7.38
CA THR A 75 -14.67 -7.58 -8.23
C THR A 75 -14.79 -9.01 -7.70
N ASP A 76 -13.91 -9.41 -6.78
CA ASP A 76 -13.91 -10.74 -6.15
C ASP A 76 -14.46 -10.63 -4.71
N PRO A 77 -15.52 -11.39 -4.36
CA PRO A 77 -16.01 -11.55 -2.98
C PRO A 77 -14.91 -11.78 -1.94
N ARG A 78 -13.81 -12.44 -2.31
CA ARG A 78 -12.68 -12.74 -1.42
C ARG A 78 -12.02 -11.48 -0.86
N HIS A 79 -11.85 -10.44 -1.66
CA HIS A 79 -11.22 -9.20 -1.20
C HIS A 79 -12.06 -8.46 -0.16
N PHE A 80 -13.39 -8.60 -0.23
CA PHE A 80 -14.29 -8.10 0.81
C PHE A 80 -14.13 -8.88 2.12
N GLU A 81 -13.97 -10.20 2.07
CA GLU A 81 -13.68 -11.00 3.25
C GLU A 81 -12.33 -10.66 3.87
N ASP A 82 -11.28 -10.50 3.03
CA ASP A 82 -9.94 -10.12 3.47
C ASP A 82 -9.96 -8.78 4.21
N LEU A 83 -10.74 -7.80 3.71
CA LEU A 83 -10.95 -6.53 4.40
C LEU A 83 -11.61 -6.74 5.76
N VAL A 84 -12.70 -7.50 5.86
CA VAL A 84 -13.40 -7.75 7.13
C VAL A 84 -12.49 -8.46 8.14
N ASP A 85 -11.73 -9.46 7.69
CA ASP A 85 -10.80 -10.21 8.54
C ASP A 85 -9.57 -9.36 8.92
N GLY A 86 -9.28 -8.31 8.15
CA GLY A 86 -8.19 -7.36 8.36
C GLY A 86 -8.13 -6.72 9.74
N ILE A 87 -9.27 -6.54 10.41
CA ILE A 87 -9.35 -6.03 11.78
C ILE A 87 -8.60 -6.92 12.78
N GLY A 88 -8.53 -8.24 12.54
CA GLY A 88 -7.73 -9.18 13.33
C GLY A 88 -6.28 -9.31 12.85
N ARG A 89 -5.92 -8.72 11.70
CA ARG A 89 -4.59 -8.80 11.08
C ARG A 89 -3.74 -7.54 11.28
N GLY A 90 -4.15 -6.69 12.22
CA GLY A 90 -3.41 -5.50 12.65
C GLY A 90 -3.80 -4.21 11.93
N ALA A 91 -4.85 -4.20 11.10
CA ALA A 91 -5.44 -2.95 10.63
C ALA A 91 -5.85 -2.08 11.83
N ARG A 92 -5.65 -0.77 11.74
CA ARG A 92 -6.02 0.14 12.83
C ARG A 92 -7.54 0.20 12.98
N PRO A 93 -8.12 -0.04 14.17
CA PRO A 93 -9.56 -0.19 14.32
C PRO A 93 -10.38 1.01 13.83
N ASP A 94 -9.95 2.23 14.14
CA ASP A 94 -10.59 3.47 13.68
C ASP A 94 -10.58 3.58 12.15
N LYS A 95 -9.40 3.38 11.53
CA LYS A 95 -9.24 3.46 10.06
C LYS A 95 -10.00 2.37 9.32
N TRP A 96 -10.02 1.18 9.89
CA TRP A 96 -10.78 0.06 9.35
C TRP A 96 -12.29 0.33 9.43
N ALA A 97 -12.78 0.92 10.53
CA ALA A 97 -14.19 1.23 10.70
C ALA A 97 -14.67 2.21 9.62
N ASP A 98 -13.93 3.30 9.44
CA ASP A 98 -14.24 4.33 8.45
C ASP A 98 -14.18 3.74 7.03
N CYS A 99 -13.18 2.91 6.72
CA CYS A 99 -13.07 2.25 5.42
C CYS A 99 -14.27 1.33 5.16
N MET A 100 -14.70 0.57 6.17
CA MET A 100 -15.88 -0.28 6.07
C MET A 100 -17.16 0.54 5.83
N HIS A 101 -17.32 1.69 6.49
CA HIS A 101 -18.46 2.59 6.26
C HIS A 101 -18.46 3.16 4.83
N GLU A 102 -17.32 3.62 4.34
CA GLU A 102 -17.15 4.10 2.96
C GLU A 102 -17.52 3.02 1.94
N MET A 103 -16.99 1.81 2.12
CA MET A 103 -17.26 0.67 1.25
C MET A 103 -18.74 0.32 1.25
N LEU A 104 -19.34 0.10 2.43
CA LEU A 104 -20.74 -0.29 2.58
C LEU A 104 -21.72 0.74 2.01
N GLY A 105 -21.38 2.03 2.04
CA GLY A 105 -22.21 3.09 1.48
C GLY A 105 -22.32 3.02 -0.05
N LYS A 106 -21.31 2.47 -0.74
CA LYS A 106 -21.13 2.66 -2.19
C LYS A 106 -21.15 1.37 -3.01
N VAL A 107 -20.83 0.21 -2.42
CA VAL A 107 -20.87 -1.08 -3.13
C VAL A 107 -22.30 -1.47 -3.54
N GLN A 108 -22.47 -2.51 -4.35
CA GLN A 108 -23.81 -3.01 -4.70
C GLN A 108 -24.43 -3.82 -3.54
N ALA A 109 -25.76 -3.97 -3.55
CA ALA A 109 -26.47 -4.66 -2.48
C ALA A 109 -26.01 -6.13 -2.25
N PRO A 110 -25.70 -6.94 -3.29
CA PRO A 110 -25.16 -8.29 -3.09
C PRO A 110 -23.81 -8.28 -2.37
N ASP A 111 -22.89 -7.39 -2.73
CA ASP A 111 -21.56 -7.29 -2.13
C ASP A 111 -21.64 -6.79 -0.68
N ALA A 112 -22.53 -5.83 -0.42
CA ALA A 112 -22.83 -5.38 0.94
C ALA A 112 -23.33 -6.53 1.82
N ALA A 113 -24.16 -7.43 1.28
CA ALA A 113 -24.65 -8.58 2.03
C ALA A 113 -23.55 -9.60 2.36
N VAL A 114 -22.55 -9.76 1.47
CA VAL A 114 -21.34 -10.58 1.73
C VAL A 114 -20.52 -9.96 2.87
N LEU A 115 -20.18 -8.68 2.76
CA LEU A 115 -19.44 -7.93 3.79
C LEU A 115 -20.11 -8.02 5.16
N LEU A 116 -21.41 -7.69 5.22
CA LEU A 116 -22.17 -7.69 6.47
C LEU A 116 -22.34 -9.10 7.02
N GLY A 117 -22.44 -10.10 6.15
CA GLY A 117 -22.52 -11.49 6.58
C GLY A 117 -21.23 -11.99 7.23
N ARG A 118 -20.07 -11.65 6.67
CA ARG A 118 -18.76 -11.94 7.27
C ARG A 118 -18.55 -11.12 8.54
N LEU A 119 -18.99 -9.87 8.57
CA LEU A 119 -18.88 -8.99 9.73
C LEU A 119 -19.66 -9.54 10.94
N LEU A 120 -20.89 -10.00 10.73
CA LEU A 120 -21.70 -10.64 11.79
C LEU A 120 -21.08 -11.94 12.31
N GLU A 121 -20.44 -12.71 11.44
CA GLU A 121 -19.70 -13.91 11.85
C GLU A 121 -18.52 -13.54 12.75
N GLN A 122 -17.71 -12.55 12.36
CA GLN A 122 -16.61 -12.03 13.17
C GLN A 122 -17.08 -11.43 14.51
N TYR A 123 -18.29 -10.85 14.54
CA TYR A 123 -18.94 -10.35 15.75
C TYR A 123 -19.19 -11.48 16.77
N VAL A 124 -19.87 -12.54 16.33
CA VAL A 124 -20.20 -13.70 17.18
C VAL A 124 -18.92 -14.40 17.66
N LEU A 125 -17.96 -14.62 16.76
CA LEU A 125 -16.70 -15.27 17.09
C LEU A 125 -15.91 -14.51 18.17
N ARG A 126 -15.90 -13.17 18.13
CA ARG A 126 -15.22 -12.34 19.14
C ARG A 126 -15.93 -12.30 20.47
N ILE A 127 -17.26 -12.31 20.50
CA ILE A 127 -18.01 -12.45 21.78
C ILE A 127 -17.72 -13.80 22.43
N ALA A 128 -17.62 -14.86 21.62
CA ALA A 128 -17.31 -16.20 22.09
C ALA A 128 -15.82 -16.41 22.44
N TYR A 129 -14.94 -15.44 22.16
CA TYR A 129 -13.52 -15.56 22.45
C TYR A 129 -13.28 -15.73 23.95
N ALA A 130 -12.56 -16.79 24.34
CA ALA A 130 -12.45 -17.21 25.74
C ALA A 130 -11.81 -16.12 26.62
N ASN A 131 -10.78 -15.44 26.12
CA ASN A 131 -9.99 -14.46 26.87
C ASN A 131 -10.33 -13.01 26.50
N LEU A 132 -11.57 -12.74 26.06
CA LEU A 132 -11.98 -11.41 25.60
C LEU A 132 -11.70 -10.32 26.63
N GLU A 133 -11.97 -10.57 27.90
CA GLU A 133 -11.80 -9.61 28.99
C GLU A 133 -10.33 -9.32 29.31
N ASP A 134 -9.42 -10.22 28.94
CA ASP A 134 -7.98 -10.09 29.18
C ASP A 134 -7.24 -9.49 27.96
N ASP A 135 -7.94 -9.28 26.85
CA ASP A 135 -7.38 -8.76 25.60
C ASP A 135 -8.07 -7.43 25.20
N PRO A 136 -7.54 -6.27 25.65
CA PRO A 136 -8.07 -4.97 25.31
C PRO A 136 -8.12 -4.70 23.80
N ALA A 137 -7.22 -5.29 23.02
CA ALA A 137 -7.21 -5.11 21.57
C ALA A 137 -8.41 -5.82 20.94
N VAL A 138 -8.75 -7.04 21.37
CA VAL A 138 -9.95 -7.75 20.88
C VAL A 138 -11.24 -7.05 21.33
N MET A 139 -11.28 -6.49 22.55
CA MET A 139 -12.41 -5.68 23.00
C MET A 139 -12.63 -4.44 22.12
N GLU A 140 -11.55 -3.74 21.76
CA GLU A 140 -11.60 -2.58 20.86
C GLU A 140 -12.10 -2.98 19.46
N GLN A 141 -11.56 -4.07 18.90
CA GLN A 141 -12.02 -4.60 17.61
C GLN A 141 -13.51 -4.94 17.62
N LEU A 142 -14.02 -5.54 18.71
CA LEU A 142 -15.43 -5.90 18.84
C LEU A 142 -16.33 -4.67 18.92
N GLU A 143 -15.96 -3.65 19.71
CA GLU A 143 -16.71 -2.38 19.77
C GLU A 143 -16.72 -1.66 18.41
N VAL A 144 -15.60 -1.70 17.67
CA VAL A 144 -15.52 -1.15 16.32
C VAL A 144 -16.40 -1.93 15.33
N ILE A 145 -16.35 -3.27 15.34
CA ILE A 145 -17.21 -4.12 14.52
C ILE A 145 -18.70 -3.83 14.82
N ARG A 146 -19.06 -3.62 16.09
CA ARG A 146 -20.40 -3.20 16.51
C ARG A 146 -20.81 -1.87 15.95
N ARG A 147 -19.92 -0.88 16.04
CA ARG A 147 -20.15 0.45 15.51
C ARG A 147 -20.39 0.40 14.00
N VAL A 148 -19.54 -0.31 13.26
CA VAL A 148 -19.68 -0.49 11.80
C VAL A 148 -21.04 -1.09 11.46
N TYR A 149 -21.42 -2.19 12.12
CA TYR A 149 -22.69 -2.84 11.85
C TYR A 149 -23.89 -1.95 12.21
N SER A 150 -23.85 -1.25 13.35
CA SER A 150 -25.00 -0.47 13.84
C SER A 150 -25.21 0.84 13.08
N GLU A 151 -24.11 1.50 12.66
CA GLU A 151 -24.14 2.85 12.09
C GLU A 151 -24.22 2.88 10.55
N ARG A 152 -24.11 1.72 9.88
CA ARG A 152 -24.16 1.60 8.42
C ARG A 152 -25.40 2.26 7.78
N GLN A 153 -25.34 2.58 6.49
CA GLN A 153 -26.46 3.22 5.78
C GLN A 153 -27.75 2.36 5.77
N PRO A 154 -28.95 2.98 5.77
CA PRO A 154 -30.22 2.25 5.63
C PRO A 154 -30.30 1.46 4.33
N GLY A 155 -31.01 0.33 4.35
CA GLY A 155 -31.18 -0.52 3.16
C GLY A 155 -29.98 -1.39 2.79
N ARG A 156 -28.90 -1.36 3.60
CA ARG A 156 -27.74 -2.26 3.49
C ARG A 156 -27.81 -3.30 4.58
N ASP A 157 -28.25 -4.52 4.28
CA ASP A 157 -28.43 -5.57 5.27
C ASP A 157 -27.71 -6.86 4.89
N ALA A 158 -27.31 -7.63 5.90
CA ALA A 158 -26.93 -9.03 5.68
C ALA A 158 -28.13 -9.83 5.18
N THR A 159 -27.88 -10.98 4.55
CA THR A 159 -28.97 -11.83 4.05
C THR A 159 -29.89 -12.28 5.21
N PRO A 160 -31.21 -12.45 4.99
CA PRO A 160 -32.13 -12.90 6.04
C PRO A 160 -31.75 -14.24 6.68
N ALA A 161 -31.10 -15.13 5.93
CA ALA A 161 -30.56 -16.38 6.47
C ALA A 161 -29.43 -16.12 7.47
N ARG A 162 -28.47 -15.26 7.11
CA ARG A 162 -27.35 -14.92 7.98
C ARG A 162 -27.77 -14.14 9.23
N ARG A 163 -28.73 -13.21 9.11
CA ARG A 163 -29.30 -12.50 10.27
C ARG A 163 -29.94 -13.45 11.27
N ARG A 164 -30.80 -14.37 10.79
CA ARG A 164 -31.44 -15.37 11.66
C ARG A 164 -30.42 -16.30 12.31
N ALA A 165 -29.42 -16.78 11.58
CA ALA A 165 -28.35 -17.59 12.14
C ALA A 165 -27.57 -16.85 13.24
N THR A 166 -27.27 -15.56 13.01
CA THR A 166 -26.58 -14.70 13.98
C THR A 166 -27.45 -14.46 15.23
N LEU A 167 -28.74 -14.18 15.04
CA LEU A 167 -29.70 -13.98 16.12
C LEU A 167 -29.82 -15.24 17.00
N THR A 168 -29.88 -16.42 16.39
CA THR A 168 -29.86 -17.71 17.11
C THR A 168 -28.56 -17.86 17.89
N ALA A 169 -27.41 -17.67 17.26
CA ALA A 169 -26.11 -17.83 17.91
C ALA A 169 -25.93 -16.88 19.11
N LEU A 170 -26.39 -15.63 19.00
CA LEU A 170 -26.31 -14.66 20.11
C LEU A 170 -27.24 -15.00 21.28
N ARG A 171 -28.40 -15.63 21.01
CA ARG A 171 -29.35 -16.08 22.04
C ARG A 171 -28.89 -17.34 22.76
N GLU A 172 -28.13 -18.20 22.07
CA GLU A 172 -27.60 -19.45 22.63
C GLU A 172 -26.38 -19.22 23.54
N LEU A 173 -25.85 -18.00 23.60
CA LEU A 173 -24.82 -17.63 24.57
C LEU A 173 -25.38 -17.67 25.99
N ASP A 174 -24.75 -18.47 26.85
CA ASP A 174 -25.11 -18.61 28.27
C ASP A 174 -25.00 -17.26 29.01
N GLU A 175 -26.14 -16.66 29.31
CA GLU A 175 -26.24 -15.33 29.91
C GLU A 175 -25.58 -15.23 31.30
N GLU A 176 -25.63 -16.31 32.07
CA GLU A 176 -25.04 -16.37 33.41
C GLU A 176 -23.50 -16.41 33.33
N ALA A 177 -22.95 -16.94 32.23
CA ALA A 177 -21.52 -17.01 31.98
C ALA A 177 -20.93 -15.74 31.34
N LEU A 178 -21.74 -14.82 30.81
CA LEU A 178 -21.25 -13.61 30.16
C LEU A 178 -20.73 -12.59 31.18
N SER A 179 -19.63 -11.92 30.85
CA SER A 179 -19.21 -10.71 31.59
C SER A 179 -20.16 -9.53 31.31
N PRO A 180 -20.13 -8.46 32.14
CA PRO A 180 -20.89 -7.25 31.87
C PRO A 180 -20.60 -6.64 30.49
N PHE A 181 -19.35 -6.70 30.05
CA PHE A 181 -18.96 -6.22 28.72
C PHE A 181 -19.60 -7.07 27.61
N ARG A 182 -19.49 -8.41 27.70
CA ARG A 182 -20.12 -9.33 26.72
C ARG A 182 -21.62 -9.15 26.64
N ARG A 183 -22.32 -8.98 27.77
CA ARG A 183 -23.76 -8.69 27.79
C ARG A 183 -24.08 -7.39 27.05
N LYS A 184 -23.37 -6.31 27.37
CA LYS A 184 -23.57 -5.00 26.72
C LYS A 184 -23.45 -5.09 25.19
N VAL A 185 -22.39 -5.72 24.67
CA VAL A 185 -22.18 -5.84 23.21
C VAL A 185 -23.13 -6.84 22.56
N ARG A 186 -23.51 -7.93 23.25
CA ARG A 186 -24.55 -8.87 22.79
C ARG A 186 -25.89 -8.14 22.64
N ASP A 187 -26.33 -7.45 23.68
CA ASP A 187 -27.66 -6.83 23.74
C ASP A 187 -27.79 -5.71 22.71
N ALA A 188 -26.72 -4.95 22.47
CA ALA A 188 -26.66 -3.96 21.40
C ALA A 188 -26.83 -4.59 20.00
N ALA A 189 -26.19 -5.74 19.74
CA ALA A 189 -26.35 -6.45 18.46
C ALA A 189 -27.75 -7.05 18.30
N LEU A 190 -28.30 -7.63 19.38
CA LEU A 190 -29.68 -8.12 19.41
C LEU A 190 -30.65 -6.99 19.06
N LEU A 191 -30.54 -5.83 19.71
CA LEU A 191 -31.40 -4.68 19.44
C LEU A 191 -31.41 -4.33 17.94
N VAL A 192 -30.24 -4.18 17.32
CA VAL A 192 -30.14 -3.84 15.90
C VAL A 192 -30.78 -4.93 15.01
N LEU A 193 -30.50 -6.22 15.29
CA LEU A 193 -31.07 -7.33 14.52
C LEU A 193 -32.60 -7.43 14.65
N TYR A 194 -33.17 -7.16 15.83
CA TYR A 194 -34.63 -7.11 16.00
C TYR A 194 -35.25 -5.91 15.29
N LEU A 195 -34.63 -4.73 15.38
CA LEU A 195 -35.12 -3.53 14.70
C LEU A 195 -35.20 -3.72 13.19
N GLU A 196 -34.22 -4.42 12.61
CA GLU A 196 -34.21 -4.78 11.20
C GLU A 196 -35.35 -5.74 10.79
N GLU A 197 -35.96 -6.44 11.75
CA GLU A 197 -37.19 -7.22 11.56
C GLU A 197 -38.46 -6.42 11.93
N GLY A 198 -38.31 -5.14 12.29
CA GLY A 198 -39.41 -4.27 12.73
C GLY A 198 -39.90 -4.59 14.15
N MET A 199 -39.06 -5.22 14.97
CA MET A 199 -39.39 -5.70 16.31
C MET A 199 -38.49 -5.09 17.38
N LEU A 200 -38.98 -5.12 18.61
CA LEU A 200 -38.24 -4.87 19.84
C LEU A 200 -37.69 -6.20 20.39
N PRO A 201 -36.64 -6.19 21.23
CA PRO A 201 -36.10 -7.41 21.84
C PRO A 201 -37.10 -8.22 22.67
N ASP A 202 -38.17 -7.58 23.16
CA ASP A 202 -39.28 -8.20 23.90
C ASP A 202 -40.35 -8.84 22.98
N GLY A 203 -40.17 -8.76 21.66
CA GLY A 203 -41.07 -9.32 20.64
C GLY A 203 -42.21 -8.38 20.21
N ARG A 204 -42.36 -7.18 20.81
CA ARG A 204 -43.32 -6.18 20.34
C ARG A 204 -42.88 -5.60 18.99
N ARG A 205 -43.83 -5.10 18.21
CA ARG A 205 -43.54 -4.34 16.98
C ARG A 205 -43.17 -2.89 17.32
N VAL A 206 -42.23 -2.33 16.57
CA VAL A 206 -41.91 -0.90 16.67
C VAL A 206 -43.11 -0.07 16.20
N ASN A 207 -43.50 0.91 16.99
CA ASN A 207 -44.64 1.81 16.72
C ASN A 207 -44.38 3.21 17.31
N ILE A 208 -45.32 4.14 17.14
CA ILE A 208 -45.18 5.52 17.64
C ILE A 208 -45.00 5.57 19.16
N GLU A 209 -45.75 4.76 19.90
CA GLU A 209 -45.67 4.69 21.37
C GLU A 209 -44.27 4.30 21.84
N SER A 210 -43.65 3.30 21.22
CA SER A 210 -42.27 2.90 21.53
C SER A 210 -41.25 4.01 21.25
N LEU A 211 -41.49 4.87 20.26
CA LEU A 211 -40.63 6.03 20.01
C LEU A 211 -40.83 7.12 21.06
N ASP A 212 -42.06 7.31 21.54
CA ASP A 212 -42.38 8.25 22.61
C ASP A 212 -41.80 7.81 23.95
N GLU A 213 -41.75 6.50 24.23
CA GLU A 213 -41.06 5.91 25.38
C GLU A 213 -39.57 6.31 25.40
N LEU A 214 -38.88 6.23 24.25
CA LEU A 214 -37.47 6.65 24.12
C LEU A 214 -37.28 8.15 24.37
N VAL A 215 -38.19 8.98 23.88
CA VAL A 215 -38.16 10.43 24.14
C VAL A 215 -38.34 10.73 25.63
N ALA A 216 -39.26 10.02 26.29
CA ALA A 216 -39.55 10.22 27.71
C ALA A 216 -38.34 9.95 28.61
N VAL A 217 -37.52 8.94 28.27
CA VAL A 217 -36.27 8.64 28.97
C VAL A 217 -35.06 9.39 28.40
N GLY A 218 -35.23 10.10 27.28
CA GLY A 218 -34.18 10.90 26.67
C GLY A 218 -33.10 10.10 25.95
N ALA A 219 -33.45 8.92 25.43
CA ALA A 219 -32.58 7.94 24.77
C ALA A 219 -32.22 8.39 23.33
N GLU A 220 -31.26 9.32 23.23
CA GLU A 220 -30.83 9.89 21.95
C GLU A 220 -30.15 8.87 21.03
N ASP A 221 -29.27 8.03 21.57
CA ASP A 221 -28.50 7.06 20.78
C ASP A 221 -29.42 5.98 20.19
N GLU A 222 -30.39 5.52 20.97
CA GLU A 222 -31.42 4.57 20.52
C GLU A 222 -32.33 5.20 19.46
N LEU A 223 -32.79 6.45 19.65
CA LEU A 223 -33.58 7.15 18.63
C LEU A 223 -32.80 7.31 17.32
N LEU A 224 -31.49 7.55 17.39
CA LEU A 224 -30.62 7.59 16.22
C LEU A 224 -30.56 6.22 15.53
N ILE A 225 -30.35 5.14 16.27
CA ILE A 225 -30.38 3.76 15.72
C ILE A 225 -31.73 3.46 15.07
N TYR A 226 -32.84 3.79 15.74
CA TYR A 226 -34.21 3.55 15.25
C TYR A 226 -34.46 4.31 13.95
N SER A 227 -34.03 5.58 13.88
CA SER A 227 -34.14 6.39 12.66
C SER A 227 -33.40 5.80 11.45
N ARG A 228 -32.47 4.87 11.69
CA ARG A 228 -31.64 4.24 10.65
C ARG A 228 -32.06 2.81 10.34
N ARG A 229 -32.50 2.02 11.32
CA ARG A 229 -32.62 0.54 11.22
C ARG A 229 -34.03 0.02 11.00
N ILE A 230 -35.07 0.79 11.31
CA ILE A 230 -36.46 0.32 11.15
C ILE A 230 -36.77 0.15 9.64
N PRO A 231 -37.36 -0.98 9.21
CA PRO A 231 -37.75 -1.19 7.81
C PRO A 231 -38.78 -0.17 7.29
N ASP A 232 -39.71 0.24 8.15
CA ASP A 232 -40.74 1.24 7.85
C ASP A 232 -40.13 2.66 7.78
N GLU A 233 -40.18 3.27 6.60
CA GLU A 233 -39.65 4.60 6.34
C GLU A 233 -40.38 5.72 7.09
N ALA A 234 -41.70 5.58 7.29
CA ALA A 234 -42.48 6.56 8.04
C ALA A 234 -42.06 6.55 9.53
N LEU A 235 -41.88 5.35 10.11
CA LEU A 235 -41.37 5.23 11.48
C LEU A 235 -39.92 5.71 11.60
N ARG A 236 -39.05 5.48 10.62
CA ARG A 236 -37.69 6.05 10.60
C ARG A 236 -37.71 7.58 10.62
N THR A 237 -38.55 8.19 9.77
CA THR A 237 -38.72 9.64 9.71
C THR A 237 -39.22 10.20 11.04
N GLU A 238 -40.11 9.47 11.70
CA GLU A 238 -40.74 9.89 12.95
C GLU A 238 -39.81 9.71 14.16
N ALA A 239 -38.90 8.73 14.12
CA ALA A 239 -37.79 8.61 15.05
C ALA A 239 -36.76 9.74 14.87
N ALA A 240 -36.36 10.04 13.62
CA ALA A 240 -35.47 11.17 13.31
C ALA A 240 -36.04 12.51 13.80
N ARG A 241 -37.34 12.75 13.56
CA ARG A 241 -38.04 13.96 14.03
C ARG A 241 -38.02 14.08 15.55
N ARG A 242 -38.24 12.99 16.28
CA ARG A 242 -38.16 12.96 17.76
C ARG A 242 -36.76 13.26 18.27
N LEU A 243 -35.74 12.68 17.64
CA LEU A 243 -34.35 12.97 17.97
C LEU A 243 -34.04 14.47 17.79
N VAL A 244 -34.42 15.05 16.65
CA VAL A 244 -34.21 16.47 16.37
C VAL A 244 -34.93 17.35 17.41
N ARG A 245 -36.19 17.06 17.73
CA ARG A 245 -36.94 17.79 18.76
C ARG A 245 -36.31 17.70 20.14
N LEU A 246 -35.87 16.50 20.53
CA LEU A 246 -35.18 16.27 21.80
C LEU A 246 -33.90 17.11 21.90
N ARG A 247 -33.12 17.17 20.82
CA ARG A 247 -31.89 17.97 20.75
C ARG A 247 -32.15 19.47 20.70
N ILE A 248 -33.18 19.93 20.01
CA ILE A 248 -33.60 21.34 20.03
C ILE A 248 -33.94 21.75 21.46
N ALA A 249 -34.73 20.95 22.17
CA ALA A 249 -35.13 21.21 23.55
C ALA A 249 -33.93 21.27 24.52
N ARG A 250 -32.89 20.49 24.26
CA ARG A 250 -31.65 20.44 25.05
C ARG A 250 -30.56 21.40 24.57
N SER A 251 -30.78 22.12 23.47
CA SER A 251 -29.74 22.92 22.84
C SER A 251 -29.34 24.11 23.71
N PRO A 252 -28.04 24.36 23.95
CA PRO A 252 -27.61 25.55 24.68
C PRO A 252 -27.69 26.85 23.86
N PHE A 253 -28.04 26.77 22.57
CA PHE A 253 -28.05 27.91 21.67
C PHE A 253 -29.41 28.61 21.68
N ALA A 254 -29.46 29.85 22.17
CA ALA A 254 -30.69 30.63 22.25
C ALA A 254 -31.42 30.76 20.90
N ARG A 255 -30.69 30.88 19.78
CA ARG A 255 -31.27 30.91 18.43
C ARG A 255 -31.95 29.60 18.01
N VAL A 256 -31.45 28.46 18.49
CA VAL A 256 -32.07 27.16 18.22
C VAL A 256 -33.40 27.06 18.95
N GLN A 257 -33.46 27.57 20.18
CA GLN A 257 -34.68 27.61 20.98
C GLN A 257 -35.70 28.65 20.51
N SER A 258 -35.26 29.76 19.88
CA SER A 258 -36.16 30.84 19.47
C SER A 258 -37.05 30.51 18.27
N ASP A 259 -36.60 29.59 17.40
CA ASP A 259 -37.38 29.15 16.23
C ASP A 259 -37.27 27.63 16.01
N PRO A 260 -37.84 26.83 16.93
CA PRO A 260 -37.66 25.39 16.93
C PRO A 260 -38.24 24.73 15.66
N ARG A 261 -39.29 25.30 15.07
CA ARG A 261 -39.92 24.75 13.85
C ARG A 261 -39.05 24.94 12.63
N ALA A 262 -38.44 26.12 12.45
CA ALA A 262 -37.53 26.33 11.34
C ALA A 262 -36.26 25.46 11.46
N ILE A 263 -35.74 25.27 12.68
CA ILE A 263 -34.60 24.37 12.91
C ILE A 263 -34.99 22.92 12.62
N GLU A 264 -36.14 22.44 13.09
CA GLU A 264 -36.63 21.09 12.78
C GLU A 264 -36.74 20.89 11.27
N THR A 265 -37.38 21.81 10.55
CA THR A 265 -37.51 21.70 9.08
C THR A 265 -36.16 21.70 8.38
N ARG A 266 -35.23 22.57 8.80
CA ARG A 266 -33.89 22.65 8.20
C ARG A 266 -33.07 21.39 8.44
N VAL A 267 -33.02 20.90 9.69
CA VAL A 267 -32.25 19.70 10.04
C VAL A 267 -32.87 18.45 9.43
N MET A 268 -34.19 18.35 9.35
CA MET A 268 -34.84 17.24 8.65
C MET A 268 -34.60 17.26 7.14
N ALA A 269 -34.45 18.44 6.53
CA ALA A 269 -34.19 18.58 5.10
C ALA A 269 -32.71 18.40 4.72
N LEU A 270 -31.79 18.91 5.54
CA LEU A 270 -30.35 18.96 5.23
C LEU A 270 -29.51 17.99 6.06
N GLY A 271 -30.07 17.40 7.12
CA GLY A 271 -29.35 16.63 8.14
C GLY A 271 -28.53 17.47 9.12
N ARG A 272 -28.44 18.79 8.88
CA ARG A 272 -27.58 19.73 9.62
C ARG A 272 -28.22 21.11 9.73
N ASN A 273 -27.65 21.96 10.59
CA ASN A 273 -28.07 23.36 10.78
C ASN A 273 -27.00 24.36 10.29
N PRO A 274 -26.74 24.46 8.97
CA PRO A 274 -25.67 25.30 8.45
C PRO A 274 -26.03 26.80 8.54
N VAL A 275 -24.99 27.60 8.75
CA VAL A 275 -24.99 29.07 8.73
C VAL A 275 -24.23 29.51 7.49
N ALA A 276 -24.90 30.26 6.62
CA ALA A 276 -24.28 30.80 5.42
C ALA A 276 -23.26 31.89 5.78
N LEU A 277 -21.97 31.63 5.56
CA LEU A 277 -20.87 32.56 5.85
C LEU A 277 -20.81 33.70 4.83
N ALA A 278 -21.17 33.44 3.57
CA ALA A 278 -21.22 34.49 2.55
C ALA A 278 -22.17 35.63 2.93
N ALA A 279 -23.27 35.32 3.65
CA ALA A 279 -24.20 36.32 4.18
C ALA A 279 -23.79 36.85 5.57
N ASN A 280 -22.93 36.14 6.29
CA ASN A 280 -22.49 36.46 7.65
C ASN A 280 -20.97 36.30 7.76
N TRP A 281 -20.23 37.24 7.14
CA TRP A 281 -18.78 37.11 7.06
C TRP A 281 -18.15 36.99 8.47
N PRO A 282 -17.27 36.00 8.70
CA PRO A 282 -16.67 35.80 10.01
C PRO A 282 -15.75 36.98 10.37
N THR A 283 -15.86 37.45 11.62
CA THR A 283 -14.99 38.50 12.16
C THR A 283 -13.63 37.98 12.57
N ARG A 284 -13.56 36.70 12.92
CA ARG A 284 -12.33 35.98 13.26
C ARG A 284 -12.47 34.52 12.83
N VAL A 285 -11.39 33.99 12.27
CA VAL A 285 -11.22 32.56 12.02
C VAL A 285 -9.92 32.13 12.68
N ASP A 286 -9.98 31.04 13.42
CA ASP A 286 -8.85 30.50 14.18
C ASP A 286 -8.57 29.08 13.70
N PHE A 287 -7.30 28.78 13.48
CA PHE A 287 -6.80 27.47 13.09
C PHE A 287 -5.88 26.93 14.19
N ASP A 288 -6.35 25.96 14.96
CA ASP A 288 -5.60 25.38 16.08
C ASP A 288 -4.64 24.29 15.57
N ALA A 289 -3.45 24.71 15.14
CA ALA A 289 -2.41 23.81 14.66
C ALA A 289 -1.91 22.81 15.74
N ALA A 290 -2.12 23.08 17.03
CA ALA A 290 -1.71 22.17 18.10
C ALA A 290 -2.57 20.90 18.16
N ARG A 291 -3.79 20.96 17.62
CA ARG A 291 -4.71 19.82 17.47
C ARG A 291 -4.47 19.02 16.19
N MET A 292 -3.61 19.49 15.29
CA MET A 292 -3.30 18.74 14.09
C MET A 292 -2.44 17.51 14.42
N PRO A 293 -2.80 16.33 13.88
CA PRO A 293 -1.99 15.14 14.08
C PRO A 293 -0.61 15.26 13.42
N VAL A 294 -0.50 15.99 12.31
CA VAL A 294 0.71 16.13 11.49
C VAL A 294 1.55 17.31 11.94
N ARG A 295 2.88 17.14 11.97
CA ARG A 295 3.84 18.22 12.28
C ARG A 295 4.54 18.77 11.04
N GLY A 296 4.83 17.89 10.07
CA GLY A 296 5.42 18.29 8.80
C GLY A 296 5.21 17.27 7.69
N ILE A 297 5.61 17.68 6.49
CA ILE A 297 5.53 16.91 5.25
C ILE A 297 6.94 16.77 4.66
N SER A 298 7.31 15.53 4.36
CA SER A 298 8.49 15.20 3.57
C SER A 298 8.12 15.08 2.10
N ILE A 299 8.88 15.76 1.24
CA ILE A 299 8.73 15.72 -0.22
C ILE A 299 9.83 14.81 -0.77
N LEU A 300 9.48 13.56 -1.03
CA LEU A 300 10.37 12.52 -1.56
C LEU A 300 10.43 12.62 -3.09
N GLN A 301 11.50 13.19 -3.61
CA GLN A 301 11.66 13.50 -5.03
C GLN A 301 12.28 12.33 -5.80
N ASP A 302 11.64 11.91 -6.89
CA ASP A 302 12.25 11.07 -7.91
C ASP A 302 12.73 11.95 -9.07
N VAL A 303 14.04 12.17 -9.09
CA VAL A 303 14.70 13.04 -10.08
C VAL A 303 14.52 12.52 -11.51
N ARG A 304 14.41 11.21 -11.73
CA ARG A 304 14.33 10.64 -13.08
C ARG A 304 12.93 10.77 -13.68
N SER A 305 11.91 10.52 -12.87
CA SER A 305 10.50 10.64 -13.29
C SER A 305 9.97 12.07 -13.19
N GLN A 306 10.68 12.98 -12.50
CA GLN A 306 10.22 14.36 -12.23
C GLN A 306 8.85 14.36 -11.52
N ARG A 307 8.71 13.47 -10.54
CA ARG A 307 7.55 13.36 -9.66
C ARG A 307 8.04 13.34 -8.22
N ALA A 308 7.18 13.75 -7.29
CA ALA A 308 7.49 13.67 -5.88
C ALA A 308 6.33 13.03 -5.11
N ARG A 309 6.69 12.20 -4.13
CA ARG A 309 5.75 11.63 -3.18
C ARG A 309 5.75 12.47 -1.90
N LEU A 310 4.57 12.83 -1.43
CA LEU A 310 4.38 13.47 -0.15
C LEU A 310 4.23 12.40 0.93
N ALA A 311 4.89 12.61 2.05
CA ALA A 311 4.76 11.76 3.22
C ALA A 311 4.65 12.63 4.47
N SER A 312 3.89 12.20 5.47
CA SER A 312 3.71 12.96 6.71
C SER A 312 4.57 12.39 7.83
N TRP A 313 5.01 13.24 8.75
CA TRP A 313 5.70 12.80 9.96
C TRP A 313 5.13 13.47 11.21
N ARG A 314 5.29 12.77 12.34
CA ARG A 314 4.85 13.22 13.68
C ARG A 314 6.00 13.16 14.66
N GLY A 315 6.26 14.28 15.33
CA GLY A 315 7.31 14.41 16.35
C GLY A 315 8.72 14.43 15.77
N GLN A 316 9.14 13.35 15.10
CA GLN A 316 10.45 13.22 14.46
C GLN A 316 10.32 12.88 12.98
N ARG A 317 11.25 13.38 12.16
CA ARG A 317 11.28 13.20 10.69
C ARG A 317 11.32 11.74 10.26
N GLN A 318 11.96 10.86 11.02
CA GLN A 318 12.05 9.42 10.68
C GLN A 318 10.72 8.66 10.86
N ASN A 319 9.73 9.24 11.54
CA ASN A 319 8.44 8.61 11.80
C ASN A 319 7.44 8.90 10.66
N VAL A 320 7.86 8.57 9.44
CA VAL A 320 7.17 8.84 8.18
C VAL A 320 6.00 7.89 7.98
N SER A 321 4.89 8.41 7.48
CA SER A 321 3.72 7.66 7.01
C SER A 321 3.15 8.32 5.76
N VAL A 322 2.09 7.76 5.20
CA VAL A 322 1.31 8.43 4.15
C VAL A 322 0.73 9.76 4.66
N VAL A 323 0.28 10.64 3.77
CA VAL A 323 -0.34 11.92 4.17
C VAL A 323 -1.79 11.65 4.58
N PRO A 324 -2.19 11.96 5.82
CA PRO A 324 -3.55 11.67 6.28
C PRO A 324 -4.55 12.64 5.66
N ALA A 325 -5.78 12.16 5.47
CA ALA A 325 -6.94 13.05 5.49
C ALA A 325 -7.04 13.72 6.86
N LEU A 326 -7.23 15.03 6.88
CA LEU A 326 -7.31 15.82 8.10
C LEU A 326 -8.73 16.32 8.32
N ASP A 327 -9.31 15.91 9.44
CA ASP A 327 -10.58 16.47 9.90
C ASP A 327 -10.38 17.93 10.32
N LEU A 328 -10.99 18.87 9.59
CA LEU A 328 -10.91 20.29 9.92
C LEU A 328 -11.89 20.73 11.01
N ARG A 329 -12.89 19.90 11.37
CA ARG A 329 -13.92 20.23 12.38
C ARG A 329 -13.34 20.57 13.77
N PRO A 330 -12.34 19.85 14.32
CA PRO A 330 -11.80 20.15 15.64
C PRO A 330 -10.78 21.31 15.66
N VAL A 331 -10.27 21.71 14.48
CA VAL A 331 -9.16 22.68 14.35
C VAL A 331 -9.60 24.04 13.83
N LEU A 332 -10.68 24.10 13.02
CA LEU A 332 -11.14 25.34 12.42
C LEU A 332 -12.36 25.89 13.17
N THR A 333 -12.26 27.13 13.64
CA THR A 333 -13.35 27.79 14.37
C THR A 333 -13.65 29.17 13.81
N PHE A 334 -14.93 29.56 13.88
CA PHE A 334 -15.45 30.79 13.27
C PHE A 334 -16.17 31.63 14.31
N THR A 335 -15.80 32.91 14.40
CA THR A 335 -16.55 33.92 15.16
C THR A 335 -17.42 34.70 14.19
N VAL A 336 -18.72 34.38 14.17
CA VAL A 336 -19.69 34.94 13.21
C VAL A 336 -20.58 35.97 13.90
N PRO A 337 -20.76 37.18 13.33
CA PRO A 337 -21.66 38.18 13.88
C PRO A 337 -23.07 37.63 14.14
N GLY A 338 -23.64 37.98 15.30
CA GLY A 338 -24.97 37.52 15.70
C GLY A 338 -25.04 36.13 16.32
N TYR A 339 -23.92 35.41 16.43
CA TYR A 339 -23.80 34.15 17.17
C TYR A 339 -22.96 34.37 18.42
N SER A 340 -23.47 33.96 19.59
CA SER A 340 -22.79 34.15 20.89
C SER A 340 -21.71 33.11 21.16
N ALA A 341 -21.71 32.00 20.43
CA ALA A 341 -20.73 30.93 20.55
C ALA A 341 -19.94 30.78 19.24
N VAL A 342 -18.71 30.30 19.34
CA VAL A 342 -17.88 29.97 18.18
C VAL A 342 -18.50 28.83 17.39
N LEU A 343 -18.54 28.98 16.08
CA LEU A 343 -19.04 27.96 15.16
C LEU A 343 -17.90 27.06 14.72
N ARG A 344 -18.24 25.83 14.34
CA ARG A 344 -17.34 24.83 13.74
C ARG A 344 -17.93 24.34 12.44
N LEU A 345 -17.15 23.60 11.66
CA LEU A 345 -17.66 22.88 10.50
C LEU A 345 -18.77 21.90 10.92
N CYS A 346 -19.77 21.73 10.05
CA CYS A 346 -20.88 20.83 10.29
C CYS A 346 -20.42 19.38 10.43
N ALA A 347 -21.08 18.63 11.31
CA ALA A 347 -20.96 17.17 11.39
C ALA A 347 -21.65 16.51 10.19
N ALA A 348 -21.53 15.17 10.11
CA ALA A 348 -22.19 14.37 9.08
C ALA A 348 -23.73 14.54 9.15
N ALA A 349 -24.38 14.55 7.99
CA ALA A 349 -25.82 14.83 7.88
C ALA A 349 -26.68 13.77 8.60
N GLU A 350 -26.19 12.53 8.65
CA GLU A 350 -26.85 11.39 9.28
C GLU A 350 -26.87 11.48 10.79
N GLU A 351 -26.04 12.36 11.39
CA GLU A 351 -26.07 12.59 12.83
C GLU A 351 -27.26 13.44 13.25
N LEU A 352 -27.89 14.23 12.38
CA LEU A 352 -29.03 15.11 12.72
C LEU A 352 -28.71 16.11 13.85
N ARG A 353 -27.53 16.75 13.75
CA ARG A 353 -27.08 17.77 14.72
C ARG A 353 -27.84 19.08 14.52
N VAL A 354 -28.20 19.73 15.64
CA VAL A 354 -29.02 20.95 15.64
C VAL A 354 -28.21 22.21 15.93
N GLU A 355 -26.96 22.07 16.34
CA GLU A 355 -26.05 23.18 16.61
C GLU A 355 -25.76 23.96 15.32
N PRO A 356 -25.77 25.31 15.36
CA PRO A 356 -25.34 26.11 14.23
C PRO A 356 -23.90 25.76 13.83
N CYS A 357 -23.66 25.53 12.55
CA CYS A 357 -22.37 25.10 12.03
C CYS A 357 -22.08 25.74 10.65
N VAL A 358 -20.84 25.64 10.19
CA VAL A 358 -20.40 26.12 8.87
C VAL A 358 -20.39 24.95 7.90
N ASP A 359 -21.00 25.13 6.72
CA ASP A 359 -20.96 24.12 5.66
C ASP A 359 -19.56 24.09 5.03
N ALA A 360 -18.91 22.93 5.00
CA ALA A 360 -17.57 22.78 4.43
C ALA A 360 -17.52 23.17 2.95
N ARG A 361 -18.65 23.07 2.23
CA ARG A 361 -18.78 23.44 0.81
C ARG A 361 -18.63 24.92 0.52
N GLU A 362 -18.70 25.78 1.55
CA GLU A 362 -18.42 27.21 1.38
C GLU A 362 -16.91 27.51 1.35
N LEU A 363 -16.09 26.54 1.74
CA LEU A 363 -14.65 26.66 1.84
C LEU A 363 -13.95 25.92 0.69
N SER A 364 -12.75 26.37 0.37
CA SER A 364 -11.86 25.68 -0.55
C SER A 364 -10.41 25.80 -0.10
N ILE A 365 -9.52 25.05 -0.75
CA ILE A 365 -8.08 25.07 -0.44
C ILE A 365 -7.33 25.70 -1.60
N GLY A 366 -6.41 26.61 -1.29
CA GLY A 366 -5.57 27.31 -2.27
C GLY A 366 -4.40 26.50 -2.82
N LEU A 367 -4.48 25.16 -2.83
CA LEU A 367 -3.45 24.28 -3.38
C LEU A 367 -4.05 23.45 -4.53
N PRO A 368 -3.38 23.37 -5.69
CA PRO A 368 -3.93 22.69 -6.87
C PRO A 368 -3.99 21.17 -6.75
N PHE A 369 -3.27 20.59 -5.77
CA PHE A 369 -3.21 19.16 -5.49
C PHE A 369 -3.86 18.80 -4.14
N ALA A 370 -4.71 19.68 -3.62
CA ALA A 370 -5.43 19.46 -2.38
C ALA A 370 -6.90 19.87 -2.51
N HIS A 371 -7.79 19.24 -1.75
CA HIS A 371 -9.22 19.54 -1.78
C HIS A 371 -9.86 19.34 -0.40
N LEU A 372 -11.00 19.99 -0.19
CA LEU A 372 -11.84 19.84 1.00
C LEU A 372 -13.11 19.09 0.61
N GLU A 373 -13.46 18.07 1.39
CA GLU A 373 -14.67 17.28 1.22
C GLU A 373 -15.87 17.88 1.97
N ASP A 374 -17.07 17.46 1.58
CA ASP A 374 -18.35 17.96 2.10
C ASP A 374 -18.56 17.70 3.60
N ASP A 375 -17.83 16.74 4.16
CA ASP A 375 -17.86 16.34 5.57
C ASP A 375 -16.79 17.05 6.42
N GLY A 376 -15.99 17.93 5.80
CA GLY A 376 -14.93 18.70 6.45
C GLY A 376 -13.55 18.05 6.45
N HIS A 377 -13.35 16.91 5.76
CA HIS A 377 -12.02 16.33 5.60
C HIS A 377 -11.22 17.01 4.50
N PHE A 378 -10.02 17.41 4.86
CA PHE A 378 -9.03 17.98 3.95
C PHE A 378 -8.07 16.89 3.45
N ARG A 379 -7.87 16.82 2.13
CA ARG A 379 -7.00 15.86 1.48
C ARG A 379 -5.93 16.52 0.63
N ILE A 380 -4.77 15.89 0.60
CA ILE A 380 -3.64 16.25 -0.25
C ILE A 380 -3.30 15.03 -1.10
N ALA A 381 -3.04 15.23 -2.39
CA ALA A 381 -2.53 14.17 -3.25
C ALA A 381 -1.18 13.67 -2.71
N GLU A 382 -1.04 12.35 -2.56
CA GLU A 382 0.23 11.73 -2.12
C GLU A 382 1.34 11.84 -3.16
N GLU A 383 0.99 12.14 -4.41
CA GLU A 383 1.96 12.33 -5.49
C GLU A 383 1.68 13.65 -6.21
N ILE A 384 2.75 14.41 -6.45
CA ILE A 384 2.69 15.71 -7.11
C ILE A 384 3.73 15.82 -8.22
N GLU A 385 3.37 16.58 -9.25
CA GLU A 385 4.30 16.97 -10.32
C GLU A 385 5.41 17.89 -9.77
N PHE A 386 6.60 17.80 -10.36
CA PHE A 386 7.76 18.55 -9.90
C PHE A 386 7.58 20.08 -9.94
N ALA A 387 6.75 20.59 -10.85
CA ALA A 387 6.40 22.02 -10.90
C ALA A 387 5.77 22.52 -9.59
N HIS A 388 5.00 21.67 -8.90
CA HIS A 388 4.43 21.98 -7.60
C HIS A 388 5.50 21.97 -6.50
N VAL A 389 6.47 21.04 -6.55
CA VAL A 389 7.62 21.01 -5.63
C VAL A 389 8.39 22.33 -5.65
N LEU A 390 8.68 22.84 -6.85
CA LEU A 390 9.37 24.12 -7.03
C LEU A 390 8.56 25.30 -6.51
N SER A 391 7.25 25.29 -6.76
CA SER A 391 6.34 26.32 -6.26
C SER A 391 6.34 26.36 -4.73
N LEU A 392 6.34 25.18 -4.08
CA LEU A 392 6.43 25.05 -2.63
C LEU A 392 7.77 25.56 -2.09
N ALA A 393 8.91 25.18 -2.69
CA ALA A 393 10.23 25.63 -2.23
C ALA A 393 10.36 27.17 -2.28
N ARG A 394 9.80 27.78 -3.33
CA ARG A 394 9.81 29.23 -3.56
C ARG A 394 8.79 30.00 -2.71
N ALA A 395 7.74 29.36 -2.20
CA ALA A 395 6.64 30.03 -1.47
C ALA A 395 7.05 30.58 -0.10
N GLY A 396 8.26 30.28 0.38
CA GLY A 396 8.76 30.71 1.68
C GLY A 396 8.85 29.55 2.67
N PRO A 397 9.12 29.83 3.96
CA PRO A 397 9.34 28.79 4.95
C PRO A 397 8.03 28.04 5.26
N GLY A 398 8.13 26.72 5.33
CA GLY A 398 7.01 25.83 5.66
C GLY A 398 6.07 25.54 4.49
N PHE A 399 5.27 24.49 4.64
CA PHE A 399 4.20 24.12 3.74
C PHE A 399 2.94 24.91 4.11
N ARG A 400 2.64 25.96 3.33
CA ARG A 400 1.46 26.82 3.53
C ARG A 400 0.26 26.27 2.79
N ILE A 401 -0.86 26.15 3.50
CA ILE A 401 -2.14 25.65 3.00
C ILE A 401 -3.16 26.77 3.21
N PRO A 402 -3.44 27.57 2.17
CA PRO A 402 -4.44 28.62 2.27
C PRO A 402 -5.84 28.01 2.33
N ILE A 403 -6.60 28.32 3.38
CA ILE A 403 -8.04 28.04 3.47
C ILE A 403 -8.77 29.25 2.95
N LEU A 404 -9.63 29.06 1.96
CA LEU A 404 -10.34 30.11 1.25
C LEU A 404 -11.84 30.05 1.56
N LEU A 405 -12.50 31.20 1.60
CA LEU A 405 -13.96 31.35 1.64
C LEU A 405 -14.40 32.07 0.37
N SER A 406 -15.19 31.39 -0.47
CA SER A 406 -15.59 31.94 -1.79
C SER A 406 -14.41 32.46 -2.63
N GLY A 407 -13.25 31.78 -2.55
CA GLY A 407 -12.01 32.14 -3.27
C GLY A 407 -11.15 33.21 -2.60
N ALA A 408 -11.62 33.89 -1.55
CA ALA A 408 -10.81 34.84 -0.79
C ALA A 408 -10.06 34.13 0.36
N PRO A 409 -8.80 34.48 0.64
CA PRO A 409 -8.03 33.86 1.71
C PRO A 409 -8.62 34.20 3.08
N LEU A 410 -8.83 33.16 3.90
CA LEU A 410 -9.44 33.26 5.22
C LEU A 410 -8.40 33.06 6.33
N VAL A 411 -7.63 31.99 6.25
CA VAL A 411 -6.53 31.65 7.18
C VAL A 411 -5.55 30.71 6.49
N ASP A 412 -4.28 30.76 6.86
CA ASP A 412 -3.27 29.80 6.39
C ASP A 412 -2.99 28.76 7.49
N ALA A 413 -3.00 27.48 7.11
CA ALA A 413 -2.36 26.44 7.90
C ALA A 413 -0.90 26.30 7.45
N ILE A 414 0.04 26.24 8.40
CA ILE A 414 1.48 26.17 8.11
C ILE A 414 2.05 24.93 8.78
N TRP A 415 2.68 24.06 8.00
CA TRP A 415 3.43 22.90 8.50
C TRP A 415 4.91 23.01 8.18
N GLU A 416 5.72 22.21 8.87
CA GLU A 416 7.11 22.03 8.45
C GLU A 416 7.17 21.27 7.13
N VAL A 417 8.18 21.57 6.32
CA VAL A 417 8.43 20.90 5.04
C VAL A 417 9.89 20.53 4.98
N ASP A 418 10.15 19.34 4.45
CA ASP A 418 11.50 18.91 4.11
C ASP A 418 11.57 18.27 2.72
N TYR A 419 12.75 18.34 2.11
CA TYR A 419 13.02 17.86 0.76
C TYR A 419 14.03 16.71 0.78
N GLU A 420 13.56 15.55 0.35
CA GLU A 420 14.37 14.33 0.27
C GLU A 420 14.46 13.85 -1.18
N THR A 421 15.45 13.02 -1.49
CA THR A 421 15.59 12.39 -2.81
C THR A 421 15.60 10.88 -2.66
N THR A 422 15.04 10.16 -3.65
CA THR A 422 15.04 8.68 -3.63
C THR A 422 16.41 8.07 -3.94
N GLY A 423 17.39 8.88 -4.31
CA GLY A 423 18.76 8.47 -4.59
C GLY A 423 19.48 9.41 -5.57
N PRO A 424 20.71 9.06 -5.97
CA PRO A 424 21.50 9.87 -6.89
C PRO A 424 20.91 9.90 -8.30
N ALA A 425 21.11 11.02 -9.00
CA ALA A 425 20.80 11.17 -10.41
C ALA A 425 21.90 10.52 -11.27
N VAL A 426 21.76 9.22 -11.52
CA VAL A 426 22.73 8.45 -12.33
C VAL A 426 22.31 8.40 -13.80
N PHE A 427 23.23 8.74 -14.69
CA PHE A 427 23.08 8.68 -16.14
C PHE A 427 24.18 7.78 -16.71
N ALA A 428 23.79 6.66 -17.31
CA ALA A 428 24.70 5.67 -17.86
C ALA A 428 24.16 5.15 -19.21
N PRO A 429 25.03 4.97 -20.22
CA PRO A 429 24.67 4.49 -21.55
C PRO A 429 24.69 2.95 -21.62
N GLY A 430 24.62 2.38 -22.84
CA GLY A 430 24.74 0.95 -23.09
C GLY A 430 26.16 0.40 -22.89
N TYR A 431 26.37 -0.90 -23.12
CA TYR A 431 27.66 -1.54 -22.85
C TYR A 431 28.84 -0.91 -23.59
N GLY A 432 29.92 -0.58 -22.88
CA GLY A 432 31.17 -0.03 -23.42
C GLY A 432 31.07 1.41 -23.93
N GLU A 433 29.88 2.01 -23.88
CA GLU A 433 29.63 3.36 -24.40
C GLU A 433 30.13 4.44 -23.44
N ALA A 434 30.51 5.59 -24.00
CA ALA A 434 30.95 6.73 -23.22
C ALA A 434 29.79 7.36 -22.44
N GLY A 435 30.03 7.72 -21.17
CA GLY A 435 29.06 8.43 -20.36
C GLY A 435 28.61 9.75 -21.02
N PRO A 436 27.37 10.19 -20.78
CA PRO A 436 26.82 11.36 -21.45
C PRO A 436 27.51 12.66 -21.01
N PRO A 437 27.54 13.69 -21.87
CA PRO A 437 27.73 15.04 -21.40
C PRO A 437 26.53 15.47 -20.57
N ILE A 438 26.78 16.08 -19.41
CA ILE A 438 25.77 16.63 -18.50
C ILE A 438 26.13 18.09 -18.24
N SER A 439 25.13 18.97 -18.27
CA SER A 439 25.26 20.30 -17.70
C SER A 439 24.41 20.42 -16.43
N VAL A 440 24.98 21.03 -15.39
CA VAL A 440 24.33 21.20 -14.10
C VAL A 440 24.38 22.68 -13.74
N VAL A 441 23.25 23.27 -13.39
CA VAL A 441 23.19 24.59 -12.76
C VAL A 441 22.69 24.39 -11.34
N VAL A 442 23.48 24.83 -10.36
CA VAL A 442 23.11 24.80 -8.94
C VAL A 442 22.84 26.23 -8.50
N ASP A 443 21.57 26.54 -8.27
CA ASP A 443 21.16 27.82 -7.71
C ASP A 443 21.07 27.71 -6.19
N SER A 444 21.95 28.44 -5.51
CA SER A 444 22.07 28.54 -4.05
C SER A 444 21.79 29.96 -3.55
N SER A 445 21.00 30.72 -4.30
CA SER A 445 20.61 32.09 -3.93
C SER A 445 19.67 32.11 -2.73
N ASP A 446 18.82 31.09 -2.58
CA ASP A 446 18.01 30.88 -1.39
C ASP A 446 18.82 30.11 -0.34
N PRO A 447 19.00 30.64 0.89
CA PRO A 447 19.78 29.95 1.92
C PRO A 447 19.12 28.67 2.45
N ARG A 448 17.85 28.39 2.09
CA ARG A 448 17.06 27.28 2.61
C ARG A 448 17.16 26.01 1.77
N PHE A 449 17.57 26.12 0.50
CA PHE A 449 17.70 24.99 -0.41
C PHE A 449 18.63 25.32 -1.58
N HIS A 450 19.15 24.28 -2.21
CA HIS A 450 19.87 24.31 -3.47
C HIS A 450 18.98 23.74 -4.58
N LEU A 451 18.74 24.52 -5.63
CA LEU A 451 18.01 24.04 -6.80
C LEU A 451 19.02 23.57 -7.85
N TYR A 452 19.02 22.27 -8.12
CA TYR A 452 19.79 21.67 -9.20
C TYR A 452 18.91 21.63 -10.46
N ALA A 453 19.39 22.20 -11.56
CA ALA A 453 18.88 21.99 -12.89
C ALA A 453 19.90 21.18 -13.70
N ILE A 454 19.53 19.95 -14.08
CA ILE A 454 20.39 18.96 -14.71
C ILE A 454 19.87 18.73 -16.13
N ASN A 455 20.69 19.05 -17.13
CA ASN A 455 20.40 18.69 -18.52
C ASN A 455 21.27 17.49 -18.91
N ALA A 456 20.60 16.38 -19.23
CA ALA A 456 21.23 15.15 -19.70
C ALA A 456 20.37 14.53 -20.80
N TYR A 457 20.99 14.08 -21.90
CA TYR A 457 20.28 13.51 -23.06
C TYR A 457 19.16 14.41 -23.64
N GLY A 458 19.32 15.73 -23.55
CA GLY A 458 18.29 16.69 -23.99
C GLY A 458 17.04 16.74 -23.10
N ARG A 459 17.09 16.14 -21.91
CA ARG A 459 16.06 16.25 -20.87
C ARG A 459 16.54 17.19 -19.78
N ASP A 460 15.68 18.13 -19.41
CA ASP A 460 15.85 18.97 -18.23
C ASP A 460 15.21 18.29 -17.03
N LEU A 461 15.99 18.09 -15.98
CA LEU A 461 15.57 17.52 -14.71
C LEU A 461 15.88 18.52 -13.62
N GLN A 462 15.00 18.62 -12.63
CA GLN A 462 15.19 19.50 -11.49
C GLN A 462 15.09 18.72 -10.18
N VAL A 463 15.80 19.20 -9.15
CA VAL A 463 15.73 18.68 -7.78
C VAL A 463 16.03 19.78 -6.77
N VAL A 464 15.26 19.81 -5.69
CA VAL A 464 15.46 20.72 -4.53
C VAL A 464 16.20 19.94 -3.45
N ILE A 465 17.34 20.46 -2.99
CA ILE A 465 18.18 19.80 -1.98
C ILE A 465 18.34 20.73 -0.79
N GLU A 466 18.06 20.25 0.42
CA GLU A 466 18.36 21.03 1.63
C GLU A 466 19.88 21.19 1.83
N PRO A 467 20.34 22.28 2.46
CA PRO A 467 21.77 22.50 2.69
C PRO A 467 22.47 21.32 3.38
N ASP A 468 21.86 20.77 4.43
CA ASP A 468 22.44 19.66 5.21
C ASP A 468 22.44 18.33 4.45
N GLU A 469 21.62 18.21 3.40
CA GLU A 469 21.45 17.01 2.58
C GLU A 469 22.32 17.04 1.30
N MET A 470 23.00 18.16 1.01
CA MET A 470 23.79 18.33 -0.21
C MET A 470 24.80 17.21 -0.42
N ARG A 471 25.47 16.75 0.64
CA ARG A 471 26.49 15.68 0.57
C ARG A 471 25.93 14.28 0.34
N GLN A 472 24.63 14.08 0.56
CA GLN A 472 23.96 12.79 0.38
C GLN A 472 23.43 12.62 -1.06
N PHE A 473 23.27 13.73 -1.78
CA PHE A 473 22.85 13.72 -3.18
C PHE A 473 24.04 13.72 -4.14
N ALA A 474 23.94 12.98 -5.25
CA ALA A 474 24.96 12.97 -6.28
C ALA A 474 24.38 12.99 -7.71
N VAL A 475 25.10 13.65 -8.62
CA VAL A 475 24.86 13.62 -10.06
C VAL A 475 25.99 12.84 -10.71
N VAL A 476 25.66 11.76 -11.41
CA VAL A 476 26.65 10.78 -11.90
C VAL A 476 26.54 10.62 -13.42
N ALA A 477 27.60 11.00 -14.16
CA ALA A 477 27.77 10.75 -15.59
C ALA A 477 28.63 9.50 -15.81
N ALA A 478 28.06 8.31 -15.60
CA ALA A 478 28.81 7.05 -15.63
C ALA A 478 29.03 6.54 -17.06
N GLY A 479 30.18 5.92 -17.30
CA GLY A 479 30.44 5.12 -18.50
C GLY A 479 29.68 3.79 -18.49
N GLY A 480 29.38 3.26 -19.67
CA GLY A 480 28.70 1.98 -19.82
C GLY A 480 29.57 0.80 -19.41
N ASN A 481 29.01 -0.18 -18.71
CA ASN A 481 29.76 -1.38 -18.31
C ASN A 481 30.26 -2.16 -19.52
N GLY A 482 31.33 -2.95 -19.37
CA GLY A 482 31.79 -3.83 -20.44
C GLY A 482 30.84 -5.01 -20.65
N ARG A 483 30.62 -5.40 -21.91
CA ARG A 483 29.77 -6.54 -22.27
C ARG A 483 30.39 -7.86 -21.76
N PRO A 484 29.62 -8.78 -21.17
CA PRO A 484 30.15 -10.12 -20.87
C PRO A 484 30.62 -10.85 -22.14
N GLY A 485 31.71 -11.60 -22.05
CA GLY A 485 32.21 -12.42 -23.15
C GLY A 485 31.34 -13.65 -23.40
N ASP A 486 31.28 -14.09 -24.66
CA ASP A 486 30.47 -15.24 -25.04
C ASP A 486 31.05 -16.55 -24.48
N ARG A 487 30.19 -17.48 -24.06
CA ARG A 487 30.64 -18.81 -23.63
C ARG A 487 31.19 -19.60 -24.83
N GLY A 488 32.30 -20.29 -24.62
CA GLY A 488 32.86 -21.22 -25.60
C GLY A 488 31.94 -22.41 -25.83
N GLN A 489 31.92 -22.92 -27.07
CA GLN A 489 31.12 -24.08 -27.43
C GLN A 489 31.65 -25.33 -26.73
N ASP A 490 30.78 -26.21 -26.28
CA ASP A 490 31.20 -27.48 -25.71
C ASP A 490 31.73 -28.40 -26.85
N GLY A 491 32.72 -29.23 -26.54
CA GLY A 491 33.31 -30.18 -27.48
C GLY A 491 32.35 -31.33 -27.78
N ASN A 492 32.45 -31.88 -28.98
CA ASN A 492 31.63 -33.03 -29.38
C ASN A 492 32.09 -34.30 -28.66
N ASP A 493 31.15 -35.12 -28.21
CA ASP A 493 31.51 -36.43 -27.66
C ASP A 493 32.09 -37.36 -28.74
N GLY A 494 33.00 -38.22 -28.31
CA GLY A 494 33.55 -39.30 -29.11
C GLY A 494 32.51 -40.40 -29.34
N SER A 495 32.55 -41.02 -30.51
CA SER A 495 31.77 -42.20 -30.82
C SER A 495 32.32 -43.44 -30.11
N ASN A 496 31.42 -44.32 -29.68
CA ASN A 496 31.80 -45.61 -29.12
C ASN A 496 32.42 -46.50 -30.20
N GLY A 497 33.37 -47.33 -29.78
CA GLY A 497 33.97 -48.35 -30.61
C GLY A 497 33.00 -49.48 -30.94
N THR A 498 33.19 -50.12 -32.08
CA THR A 498 32.34 -51.23 -32.51
C THR A 498 32.69 -52.50 -31.75
N ASN A 499 31.70 -53.25 -31.28
CA ASN A 499 31.98 -54.53 -30.63
C ASN A 499 32.55 -55.54 -31.63
N GLY A 500 33.50 -56.34 -31.15
CA GLY A 500 34.02 -57.49 -31.88
C GLY A 500 32.98 -58.61 -31.95
N THR A 501 33.15 -59.47 -32.94
CA THR A 501 32.32 -60.68 -33.14
C THR A 501 32.90 -61.84 -32.34
N ASN A 502 32.05 -62.66 -31.73
CA ASN A 502 32.50 -63.84 -30.99
C ASN A 502 33.13 -64.89 -31.92
N ALA A 503 34.02 -65.71 -31.36
CA ALA A 503 34.54 -66.87 -32.07
C ALA A 503 33.42 -67.88 -32.37
N SER A 504 33.49 -68.58 -33.50
CA SER A 504 32.52 -69.60 -33.91
C SER A 504 33.19 -70.82 -34.55
N CYS A 505 32.60 -71.99 -34.29
CA CYS A 505 33.13 -73.26 -34.79
C CYS A 505 32.94 -73.42 -36.31
N PRO A 506 33.82 -74.15 -37.01
CA PRO A 506 34.93 -74.92 -36.43
C PRO A 506 36.17 -74.07 -36.08
N ASN A 507 36.43 -72.96 -36.79
CA ASN A 507 37.74 -72.28 -36.74
C ASN A 507 37.69 -70.74 -36.78
N THR A 508 36.52 -70.10 -36.69
CA THR A 508 36.41 -68.64 -36.87
C THR A 508 36.78 -67.94 -35.58
N GLN A 509 37.88 -67.20 -35.58
CA GLN A 509 38.32 -66.42 -34.41
C GLN A 509 37.37 -65.26 -34.14
N GLY A 510 37.24 -64.93 -32.85
CA GLY A 510 36.55 -63.72 -32.46
C GLY A 510 37.36 -62.49 -32.89
N THR A 511 36.70 -61.42 -33.27
CA THR A 511 37.38 -60.17 -33.62
C THR A 511 37.47 -59.27 -32.39
N SER A 512 38.51 -58.43 -32.35
CA SER A 512 38.64 -57.43 -31.29
C SER A 512 37.59 -56.34 -31.45
N GLY A 513 37.19 -55.73 -30.34
CA GLY A 513 36.40 -54.51 -30.39
C GLY A 513 37.22 -53.36 -30.96
N GLY A 514 36.58 -52.48 -31.72
CA GLY A 514 37.16 -51.22 -32.17
C GLY A 514 37.33 -50.27 -31.00
N SER A 515 38.34 -49.41 -31.04
CA SER A 515 38.51 -48.34 -30.05
C SER A 515 37.39 -47.32 -30.17
N GLY A 516 37.00 -46.73 -29.03
CA GLY A 516 36.20 -45.51 -29.02
C GLY A 516 37.01 -44.34 -29.56
N SER A 517 36.35 -43.36 -30.15
CA SER A 517 37.02 -42.13 -30.57
C SER A 517 37.10 -41.14 -29.41
N ASN A 518 38.11 -40.28 -29.44
CA ASN A 518 38.30 -39.25 -28.42
C ASN A 518 37.21 -38.19 -28.52
N GLY A 519 36.85 -37.60 -27.38
CA GLY A 519 36.02 -36.40 -27.36
C GLY A 519 36.76 -35.20 -27.95
N GLY A 520 36.02 -34.32 -28.62
CA GLY A 520 36.53 -33.07 -29.15
C GLY A 520 36.84 -32.06 -28.05
N PRO A 521 37.81 -31.16 -28.25
CA PRO A 521 38.09 -30.09 -27.31
C PRO A 521 36.91 -29.11 -27.20
N GLY A 522 36.72 -28.54 -26.02
CA GLY A 522 35.82 -27.41 -25.84
C GLY A 522 36.40 -26.14 -26.48
N GLY A 523 35.54 -25.32 -27.07
CA GLY A 523 35.88 -24.01 -27.60
C GLY A 523 36.27 -23.03 -26.50
N ALA A 524 37.19 -22.11 -26.79
CA ALA A 524 37.54 -21.03 -25.87
C ALA A 524 36.37 -20.06 -25.66
N GLY A 525 36.26 -19.49 -24.47
CA GLY A 525 35.34 -18.38 -24.21
C GLY A 525 35.78 -17.11 -24.91
N GLY A 526 34.82 -16.31 -25.37
CA GLY A 526 35.06 -15.00 -25.95
C GLY A 526 35.56 -13.98 -24.92
N PRO A 527 36.30 -12.95 -25.33
CA PRO A 527 36.76 -11.90 -24.42
C PRO A 527 35.58 -11.06 -23.89
N GLY A 528 35.72 -10.56 -22.67
CA GLY A 528 34.84 -9.52 -22.13
C GLY A 528 35.09 -8.18 -22.81
N GLY A 529 34.04 -7.38 -22.98
CA GLY A 529 34.13 -6.01 -23.48
C GLY A 529 34.73 -5.06 -22.45
N ASN A 530 35.40 -4.01 -22.93
CA ASN A 530 35.90 -2.94 -22.07
C ASN A 530 34.73 -2.09 -21.53
N GLY A 531 34.89 -1.55 -20.33
CA GLY A 531 34.02 -0.48 -19.84
C GLY A 531 34.25 0.81 -20.62
N GLY A 532 33.17 1.54 -20.88
CA GLY A 532 33.21 2.83 -21.54
C GLY A 532 33.75 3.93 -20.62
N PRO A 533 34.35 5.00 -21.17
CA PRO A 533 34.83 6.11 -20.37
C PRO A 533 33.69 6.84 -19.67
N GLY A 534 33.96 7.42 -18.50
CA GLY A 534 33.01 8.31 -17.81
C GLY A 534 32.70 9.56 -18.63
N GLY A 535 31.53 10.16 -18.37
CA GLY A 535 31.05 11.32 -19.11
C GLY A 535 31.76 12.63 -18.76
N SER A 536 31.21 13.74 -19.25
CA SER A 536 31.68 15.07 -18.87
C SER A 536 30.58 15.84 -18.16
N ILE A 537 30.92 16.48 -17.04
CA ILE A 537 29.99 17.30 -16.27
C ILE A 537 30.49 18.75 -16.33
N ALA A 538 29.69 19.64 -16.90
CA ALA A 538 29.90 21.09 -16.82
C ALA A 538 28.92 21.68 -15.81
N ALA A 539 29.41 22.10 -14.66
CA ALA A 539 28.59 22.57 -13.56
C ALA A 539 28.82 24.08 -13.30
N LYS A 540 27.71 24.81 -13.18
CA LYS A 540 27.66 26.22 -12.82
C LYS A 540 27.03 26.39 -11.46
N LEU A 541 27.67 27.13 -10.57
CA LEU A 541 27.15 27.46 -9.25
C LEU A 541 26.75 28.94 -9.20
N ILE A 542 25.50 29.22 -8.86
CA ILE A 542 24.97 30.56 -8.58
C ILE A 542 24.89 30.73 -7.06
N CYS A 543 25.68 31.65 -6.51
CA CYS A 543 25.80 31.85 -5.06
C CYS A 543 26.26 33.26 -4.70
N GLY A 544 25.98 33.68 -3.45
CA GLY A 544 26.52 34.92 -2.89
C GLY A 544 28.02 34.82 -2.58
N PRO A 545 28.79 35.93 -2.68
CA PRO A 545 30.26 35.90 -2.67
C PRO A 545 30.89 35.31 -1.40
N SER A 546 30.21 35.39 -0.26
CA SER A 546 30.71 34.85 1.02
C SER A 546 30.56 33.33 1.17
N ARG A 547 29.61 32.70 0.46
CA ARG A 547 29.30 31.25 0.59
C ARG A 547 29.84 30.40 -0.57
N CYS A 548 30.15 31.02 -1.71
CA CYS A 548 30.60 30.31 -2.91
C CYS A 548 31.81 29.39 -2.70
N PRO A 549 32.88 29.75 -1.95
CA PRO A 549 34.04 28.87 -1.83
C PRO A 549 33.74 27.54 -1.13
N GLU A 550 32.90 27.57 -0.10
CA GLU A 550 32.48 26.38 0.65
C GLU A 550 31.57 25.50 -0.19
N LEU A 551 30.53 26.07 -0.79
CA LEU A 551 29.60 25.37 -1.68
C LEU A 551 30.30 24.74 -2.88
N MET A 552 31.34 25.39 -3.42
CA MET A 552 32.17 24.82 -4.49
C MET A 552 32.91 23.56 -4.05
N ALA A 553 33.39 23.51 -2.81
CA ALA A 553 34.05 22.32 -2.28
C ALA A 553 33.06 21.17 -2.09
N GLU A 554 31.86 21.47 -1.61
CA GLU A 554 30.79 20.47 -1.46
C GLU A 554 30.29 19.97 -2.81
N LEU A 555 30.07 20.86 -3.78
CA LEU A 555 29.64 20.49 -5.12
C LEU A 555 30.64 19.56 -5.83
N ARG A 556 31.95 19.68 -5.57
CA ARG A 556 32.94 18.72 -6.08
C ARG A 556 32.72 17.30 -5.56
N SER A 557 32.21 17.16 -4.34
CA SER A 557 31.97 15.86 -3.72
C SER A 557 30.69 15.18 -4.20
N THR A 558 29.79 15.92 -4.85
CA THR A 558 28.47 15.42 -5.31
C THR A 558 28.42 15.13 -6.82
N LEU A 559 29.39 15.62 -7.59
CA LEU A 559 29.45 15.39 -9.04
C LEU A 559 30.48 14.32 -9.38
N HIS A 560 30.04 13.25 -10.05
CA HIS A 560 30.90 12.11 -10.37
C HIS A 560 30.80 11.73 -11.85
N ALA A 561 31.93 11.40 -12.46
CA ALA A 561 31.99 10.85 -13.82
C ALA A 561 32.82 9.56 -13.85
N PRO A 562 32.37 8.47 -13.20
CA PRO A 562 33.13 7.22 -13.17
C PRO A 562 33.12 6.53 -14.53
N GLY A 563 34.21 5.84 -14.88
CA GLY A 563 34.22 4.91 -16.01
C GLY A 563 33.39 3.65 -15.73
N GLY A 564 32.95 2.98 -16.79
CA GLY A 564 32.20 1.73 -16.69
C GLY A 564 33.06 0.59 -16.17
N SER A 565 32.44 -0.39 -15.50
CA SER A 565 33.15 -1.57 -15.02
C SER A 565 33.63 -2.44 -16.21
N ARG A 566 34.66 -3.26 -16.01
CA ARG A 566 35.07 -4.24 -17.03
C ARG A 566 34.01 -5.33 -17.23
N GLY A 567 33.86 -5.80 -18.47
CA GLY A 567 33.05 -6.98 -18.78
C GLY A 567 33.82 -8.26 -18.45
N PRO A 568 33.21 -9.25 -17.79
CA PRO A 568 33.89 -10.51 -17.50
C PRO A 568 34.13 -11.31 -18.79
N GLY A 569 35.24 -12.03 -18.85
CA GLY A 569 35.53 -12.97 -19.93
C GLY A 569 34.56 -14.14 -19.96
N GLY A 570 34.25 -14.63 -21.16
CA GLY A 570 33.37 -15.77 -21.36
C GLY A 570 33.98 -17.06 -20.84
N ALA A 571 33.15 -17.95 -20.30
CA ALA A 571 33.65 -19.24 -19.85
C ALA A 571 34.05 -20.13 -21.03
N GLY A 572 35.16 -20.87 -20.91
CA GLY A 572 35.51 -21.89 -21.90
C GLY A 572 34.56 -23.08 -21.86
N GLY A 573 34.22 -23.61 -23.03
CA GLY A 573 33.32 -24.76 -23.20
C GLY A 573 33.92 -26.03 -22.60
N SER A 574 33.08 -26.94 -22.11
CA SER A 574 33.56 -28.24 -21.66
C SER A 574 34.14 -29.03 -22.83
N GLY A 575 35.15 -29.87 -22.60
CA GLY A 575 35.53 -30.85 -23.59
C GLY A 575 34.46 -31.93 -23.73
N GLY A 576 34.36 -32.51 -24.92
CA GLY A 576 33.48 -33.65 -25.19
C GLY A 576 34.02 -34.90 -24.50
N ARG A 577 33.14 -35.80 -24.12
CA ARG A 577 33.53 -37.06 -23.47
C ARG A 577 34.11 -38.03 -24.50
N GLY A 578 35.12 -38.81 -24.14
CA GLY A 578 35.63 -39.90 -24.97
C GLY A 578 34.61 -41.04 -25.11
N GLY A 579 34.52 -41.62 -26.31
CA GLY A 579 33.65 -42.77 -26.58
C GLY A 579 34.21 -44.04 -25.94
N SER A 580 33.35 -44.92 -25.44
CA SER A 580 33.81 -46.18 -24.86
C SER A 580 34.34 -47.13 -25.93
N GLY A 581 35.38 -47.90 -25.64
CA GLY A 581 35.88 -48.97 -26.49
C GLY A 581 34.86 -50.10 -26.66
N GLY A 582 34.81 -50.69 -27.86
CA GLY A 582 33.96 -51.82 -28.13
C GLY A 582 34.42 -53.07 -27.37
N SER A 583 33.50 -53.89 -26.88
CA SER A 583 33.86 -55.16 -26.24
C SER A 583 34.50 -56.12 -27.25
N GLY A 584 35.54 -56.84 -26.85
CA GLY A 584 36.13 -57.90 -27.67
C GLY A 584 35.19 -59.10 -27.79
N GLY A 585 35.25 -59.82 -28.92
CA GLY A 585 34.47 -61.04 -29.10
C GLY A 585 34.90 -62.12 -28.12
N SER A 586 33.97 -62.84 -27.51
CA SER A 586 34.26 -63.93 -26.58
C SER A 586 34.87 -65.15 -27.28
N SER A 587 35.79 -65.84 -26.59
CA SER A 587 36.30 -67.15 -27.02
C SER A 587 35.22 -68.21 -26.95
N THR A 588 35.31 -69.25 -27.78
CA THR A 588 34.43 -70.42 -27.73
C THR A 588 35.25 -71.70 -27.73
N THR A 589 34.68 -72.80 -27.21
CA THR A 589 35.31 -74.11 -27.24
C THR A 589 34.56 -74.98 -28.24
N CYS A 590 35.27 -75.44 -29.26
CA CYS A 590 34.73 -76.27 -30.32
C CYS A 590 35.14 -77.71 -30.10
N THR A 591 34.21 -78.64 -30.27
CA THR A 591 34.50 -80.08 -30.24
C THR A 591 34.32 -80.63 -31.65
N ASP A 592 35.35 -81.27 -32.18
CA ASP A 592 35.30 -81.88 -33.51
C ASP A 592 34.51 -83.21 -33.51
N ALA A 593 34.37 -83.80 -34.70
CA ALA A 593 33.64 -85.06 -34.89
C ALA A 593 34.31 -86.25 -34.17
N ASP A 594 35.57 -86.12 -33.77
CA ASP A 594 36.34 -87.14 -33.05
C ASP A 594 36.30 -86.94 -31.52
N GLY A 595 35.55 -85.93 -31.04
CA GLY A 595 35.36 -85.65 -29.62
C GLY A 595 36.49 -84.86 -28.97
N GLN A 596 37.45 -84.32 -29.75
CA GLN A 596 38.51 -83.46 -29.22
C GLN A 596 38.03 -82.00 -29.17
N SER A 597 38.25 -81.35 -28.01
CA SER A 597 37.89 -79.95 -27.81
C SER A 597 39.10 -79.04 -27.96
N HIS A 598 39.01 -78.02 -28.82
CA HIS A 598 39.98 -76.93 -28.90
C HIS A 598 39.29 -75.58 -28.67
N SER A 599 40.04 -74.63 -28.07
CA SER A 599 39.53 -73.28 -27.86
C SER A 599 39.87 -72.39 -29.04
N VAL A 600 38.87 -71.69 -29.55
CA VAL A 600 39.06 -70.63 -30.54
C VAL A 600 39.03 -69.30 -29.80
N SER A 601 40.15 -68.58 -29.85
CA SER A 601 40.35 -67.36 -29.08
C SER A 601 39.35 -66.26 -29.49
N GLY A 602 38.92 -65.51 -28.48
CA GLY A 602 38.20 -64.26 -28.67
C GLY A 602 39.11 -63.12 -29.09
N GLY A 603 38.50 -61.95 -29.31
CA GLY A 603 39.23 -60.69 -29.51
C GLY A 603 39.35 -59.88 -28.21
N SER A 604 40.30 -58.95 -28.18
CA SER A 604 40.46 -58.02 -27.06
C SER A 604 39.42 -56.90 -27.12
N ALA A 605 39.09 -56.30 -25.97
CA ALA A 605 38.31 -55.05 -25.95
C ALA A 605 39.10 -53.92 -26.62
N GLY A 606 38.39 -53.03 -27.31
CA GLY A 606 38.92 -51.77 -27.78
C GLY A 606 39.20 -50.84 -26.61
N SER A 607 40.12 -49.91 -26.78
CA SER A 607 40.40 -48.88 -25.79
C SER A 607 39.30 -47.81 -25.79
N ASP A 608 38.99 -47.25 -24.62
CA ASP A 608 38.20 -46.03 -24.52
C ASP A 608 38.94 -44.85 -25.17
N GLY A 609 38.18 -43.97 -25.79
CA GLY A 609 38.67 -42.65 -26.21
C GLY A 609 38.90 -41.76 -24.99
N SER A 610 39.86 -40.85 -25.08
CA SER A 610 40.09 -39.85 -24.04
C SER A 610 39.04 -38.73 -24.11
N ASP A 611 38.68 -38.17 -22.96
CA ASP A 611 37.91 -36.92 -22.90
C ASP A 611 38.69 -35.77 -23.55
N GLY A 612 37.96 -34.91 -24.25
CA GLY A 612 38.49 -33.67 -24.79
C GLY A 612 38.85 -32.68 -23.67
N PRO A 613 39.86 -31.83 -23.86
CA PRO A 613 40.18 -30.80 -22.88
C PRO A 613 39.10 -29.71 -22.85
N ARG A 614 38.90 -29.09 -21.68
CA ARG A 614 38.08 -27.88 -21.54
C ARG A 614 38.74 -26.71 -22.28
N GLY A 615 37.92 -25.91 -22.95
CA GLY A 615 38.36 -24.65 -23.55
C GLY A 615 38.83 -23.65 -22.49
N ALA A 616 39.75 -22.76 -22.86
CA ALA A 616 40.21 -21.69 -21.98
C ALA A 616 39.11 -20.65 -21.73
N HIS A 617 39.11 -20.05 -20.54
CA HIS A 617 38.30 -18.85 -20.27
C HIS A 617 38.80 -17.67 -21.11
N GLY A 618 37.88 -16.87 -21.64
CA GLY A 618 38.22 -15.60 -22.26
C GLY A 618 38.77 -14.61 -21.23
N PRO A 619 39.60 -13.64 -21.63
CA PRO A 619 40.06 -12.59 -20.73
C PRO A 619 38.94 -11.61 -20.39
N ASP A 620 38.97 -11.05 -19.18
CA ASP A 620 38.14 -9.88 -18.82
C ASP A 620 38.54 -8.66 -19.67
N GLY A 621 37.59 -7.76 -19.89
CA GLY A 621 37.88 -6.45 -20.47
C GLY A 621 38.64 -5.53 -19.50
N LEU A 622 38.96 -4.32 -19.95
CA LEU A 622 39.51 -3.26 -19.12
C LEU A 622 38.40 -2.39 -18.53
N PRO A 623 38.56 -1.85 -17.31
CA PRO A 623 37.66 -0.82 -16.80
C PRO A 623 37.81 0.47 -17.63
N GLY A 624 36.71 1.21 -17.78
CA GLY A 624 36.74 2.51 -18.43
C GLY A 624 37.46 3.56 -17.59
N PRO A 625 38.14 4.54 -18.20
CA PRO A 625 38.72 5.65 -17.46
C PRO A 625 37.62 6.57 -16.92
N ASN A 626 37.90 7.27 -15.81
CA ASN A 626 37.01 8.31 -15.31
C ASN A 626 36.96 9.49 -16.29
N GLY A 627 35.79 10.12 -16.35
CA GLY A 627 35.53 11.32 -17.12
C GLY A 627 35.98 12.60 -16.41
N ARG A 628 35.42 13.74 -16.83
CA ARG A 628 35.85 15.08 -16.37
C ARG A 628 34.70 15.85 -15.75
N VAL A 629 34.97 16.51 -14.61
CA VAL A 629 34.06 17.49 -13.99
C VAL A 629 34.70 18.87 -14.10
N ILE A 630 33.98 19.83 -14.65
CA ILE A 630 34.36 21.24 -14.78
C ILE A 630 33.37 22.06 -13.96
N LEU A 631 33.88 22.97 -13.13
CA LEU A 631 33.08 23.79 -12.23
C LEU A 631 33.37 25.26 -12.46
N GLU A 632 32.31 26.04 -12.62
CA GLU A 632 32.34 27.49 -12.82
C GLU A 632 31.42 28.17 -11.81
N VAL A 633 31.82 29.33 -11.31
CA VAL A 633 30.98 30.17 -10.44
C VAL A 633 30.42 31.29 -11.29
N GLN A 634 29.11 31.51 -11.18
CA GLN A 634 28.42 32.63 -11.81
C GLN A 634 27.84 33.52 -10.70
N PRO A 635 28.07 34.85 -10.73
CA PRO A 635 27.40 35.75 -9.81
C PRO A 635 25.88 35.71 -10.06
N PRO A 636 25.04 35.89 -9.03
CA PRO A 636 23.60 36.03 -9.23
C PRO A 636 23.36 37.21 -10.17
N GLU A 637 22.55 37.01 -11.22
CA GLU A 637 22.11 38.12 -12.05
C GLU A 637 21.30 39.07 -11.16
N ASN A 638 21.67 40.36 -11.15
CA ASN A 638 20.94 41.39 -10.40
C ASN A 638 19.47 41.38 -10.86
N THR A 639 18.58 40.80 -10.04
CA THR A 639 17.13 40.84 -10.23
C THR A 639 16.52 42.13 -9.70
#